data_AF-A0A7N5K688-F1
#
_entry.id   AF-A0A7N5K688-F1
#
_cell.length_a   1.000
_cell.length_b   1.000
_cell.length_c   1.000
_cell.angle_alpha   90.00
_cell.angle_beta   90.00
_cell.angle_gamma   90.00
#
_symmetry.space_group_name_H-M   'P 1'
#
loop_
_entity.id
_entity.type
_entity.pdbx_description
1 polymer ?
#
loop_
_entity_poly.entity_id
_entity_poly.type
_entity_poly.pdbx_seq_one_letter_code
_entity_poly.pdbx_strand_id
1 'polypeptide(L)'
;MGTRWTCHGPSLFVLFCYGKLLPWLRTEGDQSLDKFYNETVAKAFLQFYEHTAQVVWNQFMDATWNYVTNITNKNREEMLHKDSERSQHILFQDPAVKRMLSKLQNIDKAALPQDELEEYNKLLAYMETTYSMAQVCLNEGPCLPMEPDLQEIMVTSRDQKELLWAWQGWRNAVGHQLRITFERYVQLSNKAAKLNGYKDMGALWRSKYEPDTLEQDLEQLFQELQPLYLKLHAYVRRLIDPREPIPAHLLGNMWAQSWVNILDLVLPFPKKPPEDITKIMKSQHWKPSKMFEEADMFFTSLGLLSTPPNFWKKSMMERPADGREVECHASAWDFYNGKDFRIKKCTEVTIEDLLSIFHRMGHIQYFLQYKNLSVIFRAGANPAFEEAVGSMITLSASSHKHLLNRGLLSHQHQDSEEEVNFLMGIALEKIAFIPFAYLMDLFRWKVFDGTIQKDVYNQEWWNLRLKYQGMCPPIPRTKDDFDPGAKFHISASVPYIRYFISLVLQFQLHEALCKALGHMGPLHRCVHSPRDILKLGSSKPWPEVLQKITGQTKVSTKALMTYFKPLLNWLVTENVQQGEILGWPDFSCTFAEKDTDKVTFMSLELGPDQTKFGQWVLLAISLVMFLVALLLARRLYSLEKRSLSQDTNAQDTGSRDSSAPETQPKAYFLGIAMETRLVAKRHWILLGLCLILTLYSISLTIRVFTQHYRKPPWMRAEWWSWD
;
A
#
# COMPACT_ATOMS: atom_id res chain seq x y z
N MET A 1 62.38 36.68 -8.58
CA MET A 1 62.56 36.57 -10.05
C MET A 1 62.02 35.21 -10.46
N GLY A 2 60.86 35.18 -11.10
CA GLY A 2 60.22 33.97 -11.62
C GLY A 2 59.39 34.36 -12.83
N THR A 3 59.82 33.88 -13.99
CA THR A 3 59.35 34.23 -15.33
C THR A 3 57.99 33.57 -15.64
N ARG A 4 57.08 34.37 -16.19
CA ARG A 4 55.80 33.97 -16.81
C ARG A 4 56.02 33.08 -18.03
N TRP A 5 55.14 32.10 -18.25
CA TRP A 5 54.63 31.75 -19.60
C TRP A 5 53.12 31.48 -19.54
N THR A 6 52.41 32.16 -20.45
CA THR A 6 50.98 32.16 -20.72
C THR A 6 50.61 31.07 -21.73
N CYS A 7 49.46 30.39 -21.57
CA CYS A 7 48.87 29.57 -22.64
C CYS A 7 47.53 30.14 -23.11
N HIS A 8 47.37 30.19 -24.44
CA HIS A 8 46.22 30.69 -25.18
C HIS A 8 45.06 29.67 -25.24
N GLY A 9 43.82 30.19 -25.29
CA GLY A 9 42.62 29.46 -25.71
C GLY A 9 42.55 29.20 -27.23
N PRO A 10 41.41 28.69 -27.74
CA PRO A 10 41.34 27.37 -28.36
C PRO A 10 41.29 27.41 -29.90
N SER A 11 41.90 26.42 -30.55
CA SER A 11 41.82 26.23 -32.00
C SER A 11 41.31 24.82 -32.35
N LEU A 12 40.04 24.76 -32.76
CA LEU A 12 39.59 24.06 -33.97
C LEU A 12 39.97 22.57 -34.20
N PHE A 13 39.93 21.73 -33.15
CA PHE A 13 40.13 20.28 -33.28
C PHE A 13 39.05 19.43 -32.57
N VAL A 14 37.79 19.86 -32.60
CA VAL A 14 36.65 19.12 -31.98
C VAL A 14 35.55 18.74 -32.98
N LEU A 15 35.71 18.99 -34.29
CA LEU A 15 34.62 18.79 -35.26
C LEU A 15 34.73 17.60 -36.23
N PHE A 16 35.61 16.62 -35.98
CA PHE A 16 35.73 15.45 -36.86
C PHE A 16 35.77 14.10 -36.13
N CYS A 17 34.86 13.89 -35.16
CA CYS A 17 34.59 12.55 -34.62
C CYS A 17 33.11 12.14 -34.72
N TYR A 18 32.42 12.56 -35.77
CA TYR A 18 31.19 11.92 -36.22
C TYR A 18 31.36 11.49 -37.68
N GLY A 19 31.59 10.20 -37.89
CA GLY A 19 31.71 9.62 -39.22
C GLY A 19 31.55 8.10 -39.19
N LYS A 20 30.38 7.62 -39.59
CA LYS A 20 30.17 6.26 -40.07
C LYS A 20 31.12 6.03 -41.27
N LEU A 21 31.96 5.00 -41.23
CA LEU A 21 32.64 4.47 -42.42
C LEU A 21 32.99 2.97 -42.29
N LEU A 22 32.27 2.20 -43.11
CA LEU A 22 32.60 0.95 -43.85
C LEU A 22 33.11 -0.35 -43.14
N PRO A 23 32.55 -1.54 -43.47
CA PRO A 23 32.80 -2.82 -42.77
C PRO A 23 34.03 -3.62 -43.25
N TRP A 24 35.06 -3.01 -43.85
CA TRP A 24 36.17 -3.75 -44.48
C TRP A 24 37.58 -3.43 -43.96
N LEU A 25 37.72 -2.72 -42.84
CA LEU A 25 38.97 -2.63 -42.09
C LEU A 25 38.93 -3.53 -40.86
N ARG A 26 39.01 -4.85 -41.10
CA ARG A 26 39.26 -5.84 -40.05
C ARG A 26 40.75 -6.16 -40.05
N THR A 27 41.54 -5.33 -39.38
CA THR A 27 42.92 -5.67 -39.03
C THR A 27 42.92 -6.49 -37.75
N GLU A 28 43.45 -7.70 -37.81
CA GLU A 28 43.70 -8.59 -36.67
C GLU A 28 44.45 -7.86 -35.57
N GLY A 29 43.89 -7.88 -34.37
CA GLY A 29 44.46 -7.24 -33.19
C GLY A 29 43.44 -6.60 -32.27
N ASP A 30 42.24 -7.17 -32.14
CA ASP A 30 41.30 -6.78 -31.10
C ASP A 30 41.81 -7.37 -29.78
N GLN A 31 42.73 -6.66 -29.13
CA GLN A 31 43.08 -6.93 -27.74
C GLN A 31 41.82 -6.69 -26.91
N SER A 32 41.21 -7.80 -26.50
CA SER A 32 40.13 -7.89 -25.54
C SER A 32 40.14 -6.75 -24.51
N LEU A 33 39.09 -5.94 -24.49
CA LEU A 33 38.77 -4.99 -23.43
C LEU A 33 38.57 -5.64 -22.04
N ASP A 34 38.68 -6.97 -21.94
CA ASP A 34 38.51 -7.76 -20.71
C ASP A 34 39.75 -7.82 -19.79
N LYS A 35 40.89 -7.24 -20.19
CA LYS A 35 42.18 -7.48 -19.50
C LYS A 35 42.65 -6.40 -18.51
N PHE A 36 41.82 -5.39 -18.20
CA PHE A 36 42.16 -4.32 -17.25
C PHE A 36 41.50 -4.41 -15.87
N TYR A 37 40.88 -5.55 -15.50
CA TYR A 37 40.33 -5.73 -14.17
C TYR A 37 41.34 -6.39 -13.22
N ASN A 38 42.18 -5.59 -12.58
CA ASN A 38 43.06 -6.10 -11.52
C ASN A 38 42.23 -6.23 -10.23
N GLU A 39 41.86 -7.46 -9.87
CA GLU A 39 41.14 -7.82 -8.63
C GLU A 39 41.78 -7.17 -7.38
N THR A 40 43.07 -6.90 -7.42
CA THR A 40 43.83 -6.20 -6.38
C THR A 40 43.38 -4.76 -6.17
N VAL A 41 43.16 -3.99 -7.25
CA VAL A 41 42.69 -2.60 -7.20
C VAL A 41 41.27 -2.56 -6.62
N ALA A 42 40.44 -3.49 -7.06
CA ALA A 42 39.09 -3.68 -6.57
C ALA A 42 39.06 -3.93 -5.05
N LYS A 43 39.89 -4.84 -4.55
CA LYS A 43 40.02 -5.12 -3.11
C LYS A 43 40.52 -3.91 -2.32
N ALA A 44 41.49 -3.17 -2.84
CA ALA A 44 42.00 -1.96 -2.19
C ALA A 44 40.94 -0.86 -2.09
N PHE A 45 40.17 -0.64 -3.16
CA PHE A 45 39.02 0.28 -3.15
C PHE A 45 37.98 -0.12 -2.10
N LEU A 46 37.61 -1.40 -2.05
CA LEU A 46 36.61 -1.88 -1.09
C LEU A 46 37.07 -1.74 0.37
N GLN A 47 38.36 -1.93 0.65
CA GLN A 47 38.92 -1.67 2.00
C GLN A 47 38.85 -0.19 2.37
N PHE A 48 39.15 0.70 1.42
CA PHE A 48 39.02 2.14 1.62
C PHE A 48 37.56 2.56 1.84
N TYR A 49 36.65 2.05 1.02
CA TYR A 49 35.21 2.29 1.17
C TYR A 49 34.71 1.79 2.53
N GLU A 50 35.11 0.60 2.97
CA GLU A 50 34.70 0.06 4.27
C GLU A 50 35.05 0.99 5.43
N HIS A 51 36.30 1.49 5.47
CA HIS A 51 36.74 2.38 6.55
C HIS A 51 36.00 3.72 6.54
N THR A 52 35.80 4.30 5.36
CA THR A 52 35.14 5.60 5.21
C THR A 52 33.63 5.51 5.43
N ALA A 53 32.97 4.49 4.88
CA ALA A 53 31.55 4.24 5.06
C ALA A 53 31.18 4.02 6.54
N GLN A 54 31.98 3.26 7.30
CA GLN A 54 31.73 3.06 8.73
C GLN A 54 31.65 4.39 9.50
N VAL A 55 32.55 5.35 9.19
CA VAL A 55 32.57 6.66 9.84
C VAL A 55 31.39 7.51 9.41
N VAL A 56 31.17 7.65 8.09
CA VAL A 56 30.10 8.50 7.55
C VAL A 56 28.71 7.98 7.94
N TRP A 57 28.51 6.66 7.87
CA TRP A 57 27.22 6.05 8.23
C TRP A 57 26.97 6.11 9.73
N ASN A 58 28.01 5.94 10.57
CA ASN A 58 27.87 6.12 12.01
C ASN A 58 27.44 7.55 12.36
N GLN A 59 28.08 8.57 11.78
CA GLN A 59 27.72 9.98 12.02
C GLN A 59 26.29 10.29 11.58
N PHE A 60 25.87 9.77 10.41
CA PHE A 60 24.48 9.89 9.96
C PHE A 60 23.51 9.19 10.90
N MET A 61 23.84 8.00 11.42
CA MET A 61 23.00 7.28 12.37
C MET A 61 22.89 7.98 13.72
N ASP A 62 23.97 8.57 14.24
CA ASP A 62 23.91 9.38 15.46
C ASP A 62 23.05 10.64 15.26
N ALA A 63 23.18 11.35 14.14
CA ALA A 63 22.34 12.52 13.85
C ALA A 63 20.85 12.15 13.69
N THR A 64 20.56 11.05 12.99
CA THR A 64 19.19 10.54 12.82
C THR A 64 18.61 10.11 14.15
N TRP A 65 19.38 9.37 14.96
CA TRP A 65 18.97 8.96 16.31
C TRP A 65 18.59 10.15 17.19
N ASN A 66 19.41 11.21 17.17
CA ASN A 66 19.15 12.43 17.94
C ASN A 66 17.86 13.13 17.49
N TYR A 67 17.53 13.10 16.19
CA TYR A 67 16.29 13.64 15.68
C TYR A 67 15.07 12.80 16.09
N VAL A 68 15.08 11.49 15.87
CA VAL A 68 13.92 10.63 16.15
C VAL A 68 13.65 10.45 17.66
N THR A 69 14.64 10.71 18.52
CA THR A 69 14.52 10.70 19.99
C THR A 69 14.41 12.10 20.60
N ASN A 70 14.45 13.15 19.78
CA ASN A 70 14.24 14.54 20.19
C ASN A 70 13.94 15.40 18.95
N ILE A 71 12.68 15.48 18.57
CA ILE A 71 12.21 16.15 17.35
C ILE A 71 12.29 17.67 17.54
N THR A 72 13.34 18.27 16.98
CA THR A 72 13.53 19.74 16.96
C THR A 72 14.02 20.20 15.59
N ASN A 73 13.81 21.48 15.26
CA ASN A 73 14.31 22.04 14.00
C ASN A 73 15.83 21.89 13.87
N LYS A 74 16.58 22.10 14.95
CA LYS A 74 18.03 21.93 14.99
C LYS A 74 18.46 20.50 14.64
N ASN A 75 17.89 19.50 15.33
CA ASN A 75 18.25 18.10 15.09
C ASN A 75 17.82 17.65 13.68
N ARG A 76 16.70 18.18 13.18
CA ARG A 76 16.24 17.94 11.81
C ARG A 76 17.23 18.45 10.78
N GLU A 77 17.71 19.69 10.93
CA GLU A 77 18.71 20.28 10.03
C GLU A 77 20.04 19.51 10.07
N GLU A 78 20.49 19.12 11.27
CA GLU A 78 21.71 18.32 11.43
C GLU A 78 21.58 16.94 10.78
N MET A 79 20.45 16.26 10.96
CA MET A 79 20.15 14.99 10.29
C MET A 79 20.17 15.16 8.76
N LEU A 80 19.50 16.17 8.22
CA LEU A 80 19.46 16.44 6.78
C LEU A 80 20.85 16.74 6.21
N HIS A 81 21.66 17.50 6.95
CA HIS A 81 23.05 17.78 6.58
C HIS A 81 23.89 16.50 6.50
N LYS A 82 23.82 15.65 7.53
CA LYS A 82 24.53 14.35 7.56
C LYS A 82 24.03 13.37 6.51
N ASP A 83 22.75 13.43 6.14
CA ASP A 83 22.20 12.63 5.04
C ASP A 83 22.77 13.05 3.68
N SER A 84 22.98 14.35 3.47
CA SER A 84 23.63 14.88 2.27
C SER A 84 25.10 14.44 2.19
N GLU A 85 25.86 14.55 3.28
CA GLU A 85 27.25 14.06 3.34
C GLU A 85 27.34 12.55 3.01
N ARG A 86 26.44 11.74 3.57
CA ARG A 86 26.35 10.31 3.27
C ARG A 86 26.04 10.05 1.80
N SER A 87 25.10 10.79 1.23
CA SER A 87 24.71 10.64 -0.18
C SER A 87 25.87 11.00 -1.12
N GLN A 88 26.63 12.05 -0.80
CA GLN A 88 27.84 12.44 -1.53
C GLN A 88 28.95 11.40 -1.43
N HIS A 89 29.11 10.76 -0.27
CA HIS A 89 30.07 9.67 -0.11
C HIS A 89 29.77 8.47 -1.03
N ILE A 90 28.48 8.17 -1.26
CA ILE A 90 28.03 7.08 -2.13
C ILE A 90 28.32 7.37 -3.62
N LEU A 91 28.40 8.63 -4.05
CA LEU A 91 28.63 9.03 -5.45
C LEU A 91 30.06 8.75 -5.96
N PHE A 92 31.06 8.63 -5.09
CA PHE A 92 32.45 8.35 -5.48
C PHE A 92 32.66 6.86 -5.78
N GLN A 93 32.39 6.39 -7.01
CA GLN A 93 32.56 4.96 -7.35
C GLN A 93 33.12 4.70 -8.76
N ASP A 94 34.11 3.78 -8.83
CA ASP A 94 34.66 3.14 -10.02
C ASP A 94 34.46 1.60 -9.90
N PRO A 95 33.88 0.91 -10.89
CA PRO A 95 33.48 -0.49 -10.75
C PRO A 95 34.63 -1.52 -10.90
N ALA A 96 35.07 -2.16 -9.79
CA ALA A 96 35.53 -3.56 -9.80
C ALA A 96 35.06 -4.41 -8.56
N VAL A 97 34.52 -5.64 -8.78
CA VAL A 97 33.91 -6.69 -7.86
C VAL A 97 32.39 -6.95 -8.00
N LYS A 98 31.98 -8.03 -8.67
CA LYS A 98 30.59 -8.31 -9.13
C LYS A 98 29.43 -8.10 -8.13
N ARG A 99 29.44 -8.67 -6.91
CA ARG A 99 28.28 -8.59 -5.96
C ARG A 99 28.34 -7.36 -5.04
N MET A 100 29.53 -7.00 -4.56
CA MET A 100 29.69 -5.82 -3.72
C MET A 100 29.47 -4.55 -4.55
N LEU A 101 30.02 -4.51 -5.77
CA LEU A 101 29.72 -3.43 -6.71
C LEU A 101 28.27 -3.38 -7.13
N SER A 102 27.59 -4.50 -7.39
CA SER A 102 26.19 -4.41 -7.86
C SER A 102 25.30 -3.74 -6.81
N LYS A 103 25.64 -3.90 -5.52
CA LYS A 103 25.01 -3.16 -4.42
C LYS A 103 25.45 -1.69 -4.35
N LEU A 104 26.70 -1.38 -4.71
CA LEU A 104 27.24 -0.03 -4.70
C LEU A 104 26.78 0.81 -5.91
N GLN A 105 26.66 0.21 -7.09
CA GLN A 105 26.22 0.82 -8.34
C GLN A 105 24.81 1.42 -8.24
N ASN A 106 23.97 0.83 -7.38
CA ASN A 106 22.68 1.40 -7.04
C ASN A 106 22.86 2.40 -5.89
N ILE A 107 22.89 3.68 -6.24
CA ILE A 107 23.08 4.79 -5.29
C ILE A 107 21.75 5.34 -4.76
N ASP A 108 20.62 4.70 -5.10
CA ASP A 108 19.27 4.98 -4.61
C ASP A 108 18.94 6.49 -4.82
N LYS A 109 18.36 7.17 -3.82
CA LYS A 109 18.07 8.61 -3.89
C LYS A 109 19.28 9.52 -4.20
N ALA A 110 20.52 9.09 -3.92
CA ALA A 110 21.71 9.91 -4.16
C ALA A 110 22.01 10.14 -5.65
N ALA A 111 21.29 9.44 -6.54
CA ALA A 111 21.34 9.73 -7.97
C ALA A 111 20.70 11.06 -8.36
N LEU A 112 19.84 11.64 -7.50
CA LEU A 112 19.20 12.92 -7.77
C LEU A 112 20.22 14.07 -7.79
N PRO A 113 20.00 15.10 -8.63
CA PRO A 113 20.67 16.39 -8.50
C PRO A 113 20.59 16.94 -7.07
N GLN A 114 21.61 17.69 -6.62
CA GLN A 114 21.74 18.14 -5.24
C GLN A 114 20.49 18.91 -4.72
N ASP A 115 19.93 19.80 -5.54
CA ASP A 115 18.73 20.57 -5.22
C ASP A 115 17.49 19.68 -5.03
N GLU A 116 17.31 18.71 -5.93
CA GLU A 116 16.21 17.75 -5.85
C GLU A 116 16.40 16.72 -4.73
N LEU A 117 17.63 16.34 -4.41
CA LEU A 117 17.96 15.49 -3.27
C LEU A 117 17.63 16.18 -1.94
N GLU A 118 17.96 17.47 -1.82
CA GLU A 118 17.58 18.28 -0.66
C GLU A 118 16.06 18.41 -0.55
N GLU A 119 15.36 18.65 -1.65
CA GLU A 119 13.90 18.66 -1.69
C GLU A 119 13.33 17.30 -1.23
N TYR A 120 13.85 16.20 -1.79
CA TYR A 120 13.43 14.84 -1.46
C TYR A 120 13.58 14.55 0.04
N ASN A 121 14.74 14.89 0.62
CA ASN A 121 15.01 14.67 2.03
C ASN A 121 14.10 15.53 2.93
N LYS A 122 13.83 16.78 2.54
CA LYS A 122 12.89 17.66 3.26
C LYS A 122 11.46 17.12 3.21
N LEU A 123 11.01 16.63 2.06
CA LEU A 123 9.67 16.03 1.90
C LEU A 123 9.51 14.79 2.78
N LEU A 124 10.47 13.87 2.76
CA LEU A 124 10.46 12.68 3.62
C LEU A 124 10.42 13.06 5.10
N ALA A 125 11.33 13.93 5.54
CA ALA A 125 11.35 14.39 6.92
C ALA A 125 10.02 15.03 7.32
N TYR A 126 9.42 15.85 6.46
CA TYR A 126 8.11 16.45 6.70
C TYR A 126 6.99 15.42 6.83
N MET A 127 6.94 14.43 5.94
CA MET A 127 5.93 13.36 6.01
C MET A 127 6.05 12.55 7.31
N GLU A 128 7.27 12.22 7.72
CA GLU A 128 7.56 11.53 8.98
C GLU A 128 7.18 12.39 10.19
N THR A 129 7.62 13.66 10.25
CA THR A 129 7.26 14.58 11.34
C THR A 129 5.75 14.73 11.46
N THR A 130 5.06 14.92 10.35
CA THR A 130 3.60 15.12 10.33
C THR A 130 2.88 13.90 10.88
N TYR A 131 3.32 12.69 10.52
CA TYR A 131 2.77 11.47 11.09
C TYR A 131 3.05 11.37 12.60
N SER A 132 4.29 11.59 13.03
CA SER A 132 4.70 11.39 14.42
C SER A 132 4.13 12.41 15.40
N MET A 133 3.92 13.65 14.95
CA MET A 133 3.43 14.75 15.79
C MET A 133 1.92 14.97 15.67
N ALA A 134 1.23 14.25 14.80
CA ALA A 134 -0.21 14.42 14.62
C ALA A 134 -1.00 14.04 15.88
N GLN A 135 -2.05 14.82 16.12
CA GLN A 135 -2.99 14.63 17.21
C GLN A 135 -4.41 14.84 16.70
N VAL A 136 -5.37 14.19 17.34
CA VAL A 136 -6.80 14.31 17.04
C VAL A 136 -7.49 14.98 18.22
N CYS A 137 -8.09 16.14 17.99
CA CYS A 137 -8.71 16.94 19.03
C CYS A 137 -10.22 16.72 19.09
N LEU A 138 -10.76 16.65 20.30
CA LEU A 138 -12.20 16.76 20.55
C LEU A 138 -12.65 18.23 20.39
N ASN A 139 -13.90 18.46 19.97
CA ASN A 139 -14.42 19.81 19.75
C ASN A 139 -14.29 20.71 21.00
N GLU A 140 -14.50 20.12 22.18
CA GLU A 140 -14.36 20.76 23.49
C GLU A 140 -13.56 19.83 24.42
N GLY A 141 -12.30 19.53 24.07
CA GLY A 141 -11.48 18.60 24.87
C GLY A 141 -10.01 18.52 24.48
N PRO A 142 -9.25 17.60 25.10
CA PRO A 142 -7.82 17.42 24.83
C PRO A 142 -7.55 16.86 23.43
N CYS A 143 -6.35 17.14 22.91
CA CYS A 143 -5.84 16.52 21.69
C CYS A 143 -5.12 15.22 22.03
N LEU A 144 -5.51 14.14 21.36
CA LEU A 144 -4.99 12.80 21.60
C LEU A 144 -3.96 12.42 20.53
N PRO A 145 -2.71 12.08 20.89
CA PRO A 145 -1.74 11.51 19.96
C PRO A 145 -2.09 10.06 19.59
N MET A 146 -1.41 9.54 18.56
CA MET A 146 -1.60 8.16 18.10
C MET A 146 -1.23 7.12 19.16
N GLU A 147 -0.04 7.25 19.74
CA GLU A 147 0.50 6.37 20.78
C GLU A 147 0.68 7.18 22.09
N PRO A 148 0.07 6.76 23.21
CA PRO A 148 -0.79 5.57 23.40
C PRO A 148 -2.30 5.83 23.16
N ASP A 149 -2.76 7.07 23.16
CA ASP A 149 -4.19 7.40 23.40
C ASP A 149 -5.15 6.86 22.33
N LEU A 150 -4.98 7.23 21.06
CA LEU A 150 -5.88 6.74 19.99
C LEU A 150 -5.75 5.22 19.81
N GLN A 151 -4.56 4.65 20.01
CA GLN A 151 -4.38 3.21 19.99
C GLN A 151 -5.21 2.53 21.10
N GLU A 152 -5.17 3.05 22.32
CA GLU A 152 -5.96 2.50 23.44
C GLU A 152 -7.47 2.53 23.15
N ILE A 153 -7.98 3.62 22.57
CA ILE A 153 -9.39 3.71 22.14
C ILE A 153 -9.71 2.61 21.13
N MET A 154 -8.89 2.45 20.09
CA MET A 154 -9.13 1.42 19.07
C MET A 154 -9.04 0.00 19.62
N VAL A 155 -8.27 -0.24 20.69
CA VAL A 155 -8.09 -1.54 21.35
C VAL A 155 -9.26 -1.87 22.27
N THR A 156 -9.66 -0.91 23.12
CA THR A 156 -10.54 -1.15 24.27
C THR A 156 -11.99 -0.78 24.01
N SER A 157 -12.26 0.25 23.20
CA SER A 157 -13.62 0.71 22.97
C SER A 157 -14.42 -0.33 22.20
N ARG A 158 -15.71 -0.39 22.51
CA ARG A 158 -16.73 -1.16 21.79
C ARG A 158 -17.87 -0.25 21.32
N ASP A 159 -17.76 1.06 21.51
CA ASP A 159 -18.69 2.04 20.96
C ASP A 159 -18.28 2.37 19.51
N GLN A 160 -19.16 2.01 18.58
CA GLN A 160 -18.96 2.26 17.15
C GLN A 160 -18.74 3.75 16.84
N LYS A 161 -19.38 4.68 17.56
CA LYS A 161 -19.24 6.12 17.31
C LYS A 161 -17.88 6.63 17.75
N GLU A 162 -17.38 6.16 18.89
CA GLU A 162 -16.07 6.52 19.41
C GLU A 162 -14.95 5.96 18.50
N LEU A 163 -15.06 4.69 18.11
CA LEU A 163 -14.15 4.07 17.14
C LEU A 163 -14.14 4.80 15.80
N LEU A 164 -15.33 5.22 15.32
CA LEU A 164 -15.43 5.99 14.07
C LEU A 164 -14.77 7.36 14.20
N TRP A 165 -14.99 8.06 15.32
CA TRP A 165 -14.35 9.34 15.59
C TRP A 165 -12.83 9.24 15.57
N ALA A 166 -12.25 8.28 16.29
CA ALA A 166 -10.80 8.06 16.31
C ALA A 166 -10.26 7.70 14.92
N TRP A 167 -10.94 6.77 14.23
CA TRP A 167 -10.56 6.30 12.90
C TRP A 167 -10.57 7.41 11.84
N GLN A 168 -11.63 8.23 11.82
CA GLN A 168 -11.80 9.33 10.88
C GLN A 168 -10.87 10.49 11.25
N GLY A 169 -10.80 10.85 12.53
CA GLY A 169 -9.96 11.92 13.03
C GLY A 169 -8.50 11.72 12.65
N TRP A 170 -7.97 10.51 12.82
CA TRP A 170 -6.59 10.19 12.46
C TRP A 170 -6.30 10.36 10.96
N ARG A 171 -7.22 9.90 10.11
CA ARG A 171 -7.09 10.03 8.65
C ARG A 171 -7.18 11.49 8.18
N ASN A 172 -7.99 12.30 8.84
CA ASN A 172 -8.10 13.73 8.57
C ASN A 172 -6.86 14.50 9.05
N ALA A 173 -6.32 14.14 10.22
CA ALA A 173 -5.16 14.82 10.80
C ALA A 173 -3.87 14.56 10.00
N VAL A 174 -3.68 13.32 9.52
CA VAL A 174 -2.46 12.92 8.81
C VAL A 174 -2.68 12.79 7.31
N GLY A 175 -3.58 11.90 6.89
CA GLY A 175 -3.75 11.51 5.50
C GLY A 175 -4.01 12.71 4.59
N HIS A 176 -5.01 13.52 4.94
CA HIS A 176 -5.37 14.72 4.16
C HIS A 176 -4.19 15.70 3.99
N GLN A 177 -3.40 15.95 5.05
CA GLN A 177 -2.24 16.85 4.98
C GLN A 177 -1.13 16.32 4.07
N LEU A 178 -0.92 15.00 4.06
CA LEU A 178 0.17 14.38 3.31
C LEU A 178 -0.12 14.20 1.82
N ARG A 179 -1.36 14.36 1.37
CA ARG A 179 -1.77 14.10 -0.02
C ARG A 179 -0.88 14.81 -1.04
N ILE A 180 -0.72 16.13 -0.91
CA ILE A 180 0.03 16.95 -1.88
C ILE A 180 1.52 16.63 -1.82
N THR A 181 2.07 16.52 -0.60
CA THR A 181 3.49 16.17 -0.39
C THR A 181 3.82 14.81 -0.99
N PHE A 182 2.92 13.85 -0.85
CA PHE A 182 3.09 12.50 -1.39
C PHE A 182 3.16 12.50 -2.93
N GLU A 183 2.37 13.35 -3.61
CA GLU A 183 2.46 13.50 -5.07
C GLU A 183 3.86 13.92 -5.52
N ARG A 184 4.46 14.91 -4.84
CA ARG A 184 5.80 15.39 -5.16
C ARG A 184 6.89 14.36 -4.81
N TYR A 185 6.73 13.68 -3.67
CA TYR A 185 7.59 12.56 -3.27
C TYR A 185 7.63 11.47 -4.35
N VAL A 186 6.47 11.02 -4.87
CA VAL A 186 6.40 9.98 -5.91
C VAL A 186 7.15 10.40 -7.18
N GLN A 187 7.05 11.67 -7.59
CA GLN A 187 7.76 12.18 -8.76
C GLN A 187 9.28 12.08 -8.60
N LEU A 188 9.81 12.54 -7.47
CA LEU A 188 11.24 12.51 -7.18
C LEU A 188 11.74 11.07 -6.97
N SER A 189 10.98 10.22 -6.27
CA SER A 189 11.30 8.79 -6.12
C SER A 189 11.43 8.09 -7.49
N ASN A 190 10.48 8.33 -8.39
CA ASN A 190 10.54 7.74 -9.74
C ASN A 190 11.68 8.31 -10.57
N LYS A 191 12.03 9.59 -10.40
CA LYS A 191 13.20 10.18 -11.06
C LYS A 191 14.49 9.52 -10.55
N ALA A 192 14.63 9.35 -9.23
CA ALA A 192 15.76 8.64 -8.64
C ALA A 192 15.89 7.21 -9.17
N ALA A 193 14.78 6.46 -9.25
CA ALA A 193 14.78 5.10 -9.77
C ALA A 193 15.22 5.04 -11.24
N LYS A 194 14.76 5.97 -12.08
CA LYS A 194 15.16 6.08 -13.49
C LYS A 194 16.65 6.40 -13.66
N LEU A 195 17.20 7.26 -12.81
CA LEU A 195 18.63 7.56 -12.81
C LEU A 195 19.49 6.36 -12.40
N ASN A 196 18.94 5.44 -11.58
CA ASN A 196 19.56 4.16 -11.23
C ASN A 196 19.28 3.04 -12.26
N GLY A 197 18.67 3.33 -13.42
CA GLY A 197 18.41 2.35 -14.47
C GLY A 197 17.15 1.49 -14.28
N TYR A 198 16.25 1.86 -13.36
CA TYR A 198 14.98 1.17 -13.14
C TYR A 198 13.81 1.93 -13.77
N LYS A 199 12.72 1.21 -14.09
CA LYS A 199 11.52 1.82 -14.70
C LYS A 199 10.85 2.83 -13.77
N ASP A 200 10.73 2.48 -12.49
CA ASP A 200 10.03 3.20 -11.43
C ASP A 200 10.56 2.77 -10.05
N MET A 201 10.16 3.49 -8.99
CA MET A 201 10.59 3.22 -7.62
C MET A 201 10.16 1.83 -7.13
N GLY A 202 9.02 1.31 -7.61
CA GLY A 202 8.57 -0.03 -7.31
C GLY A 202 9.54 -1.09 -7.82
N ALA A 203 10.00 -0.96 -9.07
CA ALA A 203 11.01 -1.84 -9.66
C ALA A 203 12.34 -1.80 -8.88
N LEU A 204 12.79 -0.60 -8.47
CA LEU A 204 13.96 -0.44 -7.61
C LEU A 204 13.80 -1.24 -6.30
N TRP A 205 12.64 -1.14 -5.65
CA TRP A 205 12.38 -1.87 -4.40
C TRP A 205 12.34 -3.38 -4.59
N ARG A 206 11.68 -3.87 -5.65
CA ARG A 206 11.58 -5.29 -5.96
C ARG A 206 12.94 -5.91 -6.31
N SER A 207 13.86 -5.13 -6.89
CA SER A 207 15.21 -5.60 -7.23
C SER A 207 16.01 -6.11 -6.02
N LYS A 208 15.69 -5.66 -4.80
CA LYS A 208 16.32 -6.11 -3.55
C LYS A 208 16.06 -7.59 -3.25
N TYR A 209 15.09 -8.21 -3.92
CA TYR A 209 14.77 -9.61 -3.77
C TYR A 209 15.50 -10.50 -4.77
N GLU A 210 16.10 -9.98 -5.85
CA GLU A 210 16.93 -10.69 -6.85
C GLU A 210 16.24 -11.49 -8.00
N PRO A 211 15.07 -12.17 -7.89
CA PRO A 211 14.41 -12.77 -9.05
C PRO A 211 13.34 -11.85 -9.67
N ASP A 212 13.23 -11.89 -10.99
CA ASP A 212 12.22 -11.14 -11.76
C ASP A 212 10.80 -11.70 -11.60
N THR A 213 10.63 -12.88 -10.98
CA THR A 213 9.34 -13.56 -10.77
C THR A 213 8.59 -13.13 -9.52
N LEU A 214 9.13 -12.16 -8.74
CA LEU A 214 8.61 -11.83 -7.41
C LEU A 214 7.10 -11.56 -7.38
N GLU A 215 6.55 -10.80 -8.33
CA GLU A 215 5.11 -10.49 -8.34
C GLU A 215 4.24 -11.75 -8.50
N GLN A 216 4.67 -12.69 -9.35
CA GLN A 216 3.97 -13.96 -9.59
C GLN A 216 4.07 -14.87 -8.36
N ASP A 217 5.27 -14.95 -7.76
CA ASP A 217 5.50 -15.72 -6.54
C ASP A 217 4.62 -15.19 -5.39
N LEU A 218 4.51 -13.87 -5.24
CA LEU A 218 3.68 -13.26 -4.19
C LEU A 218 2.18 -13.50 -4.40
N GLU A 219 1.69 -13.37 -5.64
CA GLU A 219 0.29 -13.70 -5.97
C GLU A 219 0.01 -15.18 -5.68
N GLN A 220 0.90 -16.09 -6.07
CA GLN A 220 0.74 -17.51 -5.76
C GLN A 220 0.66 -17.76 -4.25
N LEU A 221 1.59 -17.19 -3.47
CA LEU A 221 1.57 -17.30 -2.00
C LEU A 221 0.27 -16.75 -1.41
N PHE A 222 -0.24 -15.63 -1.93
CA PHE A 222 -1.50 -15.04 -1.49
C PHE A 222 -2.69 -15.97 -1.78
N GLN A 223 -2.77 -16.52 -3.00
CA GLN A 223 -3.83 -17.45 -3.41
C GLN A 223 -3.84 -18.73 -2.55
N GLU A 224 -2.67 -19.29 -2.24
CA GLU A 224 -2.56 -20.47 -1.36
C GLU A 224 -3.06 -20.19 0.08
N LEU A 225 -2.91 -18.95 0.55
CA LEU A 225 -3.32 -18.52 1.89
C LEU A 225 -4.76 -17.99 1.96
N GLN A 226 -5.34 -17.59 0.82
CA GLN A 226 -6.67 -17.02 0.74
C GLN A 226 -7.75 -17.91 1.39
N PRO A 227 -7.78 -19.25 1.21
CA PRO A 227 -8.81 -20.09 1.84
C PRO A 227 -8.81 -20.03 3.36
N LEU A 228 -7.64 -19.83 3.99
CA LEU A 228 -7.51 -19.70 5.44
C LEU A 228 -8.04 -18.33 5.89
N TYR A 229 -7.67 -17.26 5.18
CA TYR A 229 -8.17 -15.92 5.45
C TYR A 229 -9.69 -15.82 5.31
N LEU A 230 -10.28 -16.37 4.25
CA LEU A 230 -11.72 -16.31 4.01
C LEU A 230 -12.53 -17.00 5.11
N LYS A 231 -12.01 -18.09 5.69
CA LYS A 231 -12.67 -18.81 6.80
C LYS A 231 -12.63 -17.99 8.09
N LEU A 232 -11.48 -17.37 8.38
CA LEU A 232 -11.35 -16.46 9.52
C LEU A 232 -12.23 -15.22 9.35
N HIS A 233 -12.21 -14.61 8.16
CA HIS A 233 -13.02 -13.44 7.83
C HIS A 233 -14.51 -13.72 8.00
N ALA A 234 -15.03 -14.80 7.41
CA ALA A 234 -16.43 -15.18 7.56
C ALA A 234 -16.82 -15.38 9.04
N TYR A 235 -15.99 -16.09 9.80
CA TYR A 235 -16.20 -16.33 11.22
C TYR A 235 -16.24 -15.04 12.06
N VAL A 236 -15.35 -14.08 11.79
CA VAL A 236 -15.34 -12.78 12.50
C VAL A 236 -16.51 -11.92 12.07
N ARG A 237 -16.83 -11.92 10.77
CA ARG A 237 -17.88 -11.09 10.18
C ARG A 237 -19.28 -11.38 10.73
N ARG A 238 -19.56 -12.61 11.17
CA ARG A 238 -20.88 -13.00 11.71
C ARG A 238 -21.39 -12.11 12.84
N LEU A 239 -20.48 -11.41 13.53
CA LEU A 239 -20.83 -10.45 14.59
C LEU A 239 -21.44 -9.14 14.05
N ILE A 240 -21.36 -8.89 12.75
CA ILE A 240 -21.75 -7.64 12.10
C ILE A 240 -22.88 -7.90 11.11
N ASP A 241 -22.55 -8.34 9.89
CA ASP A 241 -23.50 -8.75 8.85
C ASP A 241 -22.86 -9.86 8.00
N PRO A 242 -23.52 -11.02 7.78
CA PRO A 242 -22.93 -12.18 7.13
C PRO A 242 -22.61 -12.00 5.63
N ARG A 243 -23.12 -10.96 4.94
CA ARG A 243 -22.95 -10.80 3.48
C ARG A 243 -22.07 -9.62 3.09
N GLU A 244 -21.99 -8.60 3.93
CA GLU A 244 -21.31 -7.35 3.61
C GLU A 244 -19.80 -7.37 3.96
N PRO A 245 -19.00 -6.44 3.45
CA PRO A 245 -17.62 -6.27 3.90
C PRO A 245 -17.55 -5.66 5.31
N ILE A 246 -16.51 -5.99 6.08
CA ILE A 246 -16.35 -5.52 7.46
C ILE A 246 -15.98 -4.03 7.49
N PRO A 247 -16.67 -3.17 8.27
CA PRO A 247 -16.26 -1.79 8.48
C PRO A 247 -14.87 -1.69 9.12
N ALA A 248 -13.95 -0.96 8.48
CA ALA A 248 -12.52 -0.96 8.81
C ALA A 248 -12.12 -0.39 10.19
N HIS A 249 -13.07 0.11 10.99
CA HIS A 249 -12.85 0.73 12.30
C HIS A 249 -13.20 -0.21 13.47
N LEU A 250 -13.81 -1.37 13.21
CA LEU A 250 -14.33 -2.28 14.25
C LEU A 250 -13.36 -3.37 14.68
N LEU A 251 -12.16 -3.42 14.11
CA LEU A 251 -11.28 -4.59 14.18
C LEU A 251 -10.13 -4.41 15.18
N GLY A 252 -10.32 -3.62 16.24
CA GLY A 252 -9.37 -3.54 17.35
C GLY A 252 -8.04 -2.85 17.02
N ASN A 253 -7.92 -2.21 15.86
CA ASN A 253 -6.70 -1.59 15.36
C ASN A 253 -7.01 -0.48 14.36
N MET A 254 -6.28 0.64 14.40
CA MET A 254 -6.47 1.82 13.54
C MET A 254 -6.53 1.53 12.03
N TRP A 255 -5.83 0.49 11.56
CA TRP A 255 -5.77 0.08 10.16
C TRP A 255 -6.44 -1.26 9.88
N ALA A 256 -6.97 -1.92 10.90
CA ALA A 256 -7.44 -3.30 10.85
C ALA A 256 -6.38 -4.27 10.27
N GLN A 257 -5.10 -4.03 10.59
CA GLN A 257 -4.00 -4.90 10.16
C GLN A 257 -3.83 -6.13 11.08
N SER A 258 -4.26 -6.02 12.33
CA SER A 258 -4.31 -7.08 13.33
C SER A 258 -5.66 -6.98 14.03
N TRP A 259 -6.30 -8.12 14.27
CA TRP A 259 -7.62 -8.22 14.87
C TRP A 259 -7.55 -8.86 16.27
N VAL A 260 -6.36 -8.99 16.85
CA VAL A 260 -6.16 -9.66 18.15
C VAL A 260 -6.95 -8.99 19.28
N ASN A 261 -7.16 -7.67 19.19
CA ASN A 261 -7.82 -6.88 20.23
C ASN A 261 -9.35 -7.03 20.27
N ILE A 262 -9.94 -7.79 19.35
CA ILE A 262 -11.36 -8.20 19.40
C ILE A 262 -11.52 -9.69 19.77
N LEU A 263 -10.45 -10.34 20.26
CA LEU A 263 -10.47 -11.76 20.63
C LEU A 263 -11.57 -12.08 21.66
N ASP A 264 -11.88 -11.16 22.56
CA ASP A 264 -12.98 -11.24 23.53
C ASP A 264 -14.36 -11.44 22.85
N LEU A 265 -14.57 -10.86 21.66
CA LEU A 265 -15.82 -10.95 20.92
C LEU A 265 -15.93 -12.22 20.09
N VAL A 266 -14.80 -12.75 19.61
CA VAL A 266 -14.75 -13.86 18.64
C VAL A 266 -14.21 -15.16 19.22
N LEU A 267 -14.10 -15.26 20.55
CA LEU A 267 -13.50 -16.41 21.22
C LEU A 267 -14.28 -17.71 20.90
N PRO A 268 -13.63 -18.75 20.31
CA PRO A 268 -14.26 -20.03 19.99
C PRO A 268 -14.96 -20.70 21.17
N PHE A 269 -14.28 -20.73 22.33
CA PHE A 269 -14.80 -21.33 23.56
C PHE A 269 -14.82 -20.30 24.69
N PRO A 270 -15.92 -19.52 24.83
CA PRO A 270 -16.01 -18.42 25.81
C PRO A 270 -15.88 -18.83 27.28
N LYS A 271 -16.16 -20.10 27.60
CA LYS A 271 -16.07 -20.63 28.97
C LYS A 271 -14.64 -20.86 29.45
N LYS A 272 -13.65 -20.80 28.53
CA LYS A 272 -12.22 -21.01 28.81
C LYS A 272 -11.40 -19.86 28.21
N PRO A 273 -11.57 -18.61 28.69
CA PRO A 273 -10.81 -17.49 28.18
C PRO A 273 -9.31 -17.64 28.50
N PRO A 274 -8.41 -17.17 27.61
CA PRO A 274 -6.99 -17.14 27.91
C PRO A 274 -6.70 -16.25 29.13
N GLU A 275 -5.66 -16.58 29.89
CA GLU A 275 -5.20 -15.73 30.99
C GLU A 275 -4.71 -14.37 30.45
N ASP A 276 -5.06 -13.30 31.16
CA ASP A 276 -4.67 -11.94 30.80
C ASP A 276 -3.24 -11.66 31.27
N ILE A 277 -2.28 -11.95 30.40
CA ILE A 277 -0.84 -11.77 30.67
C ILE A 277 -0.52 -10.31 31.01
N THR A 278 -1.22 -9.34 30.39
CA THR A 278 -1.03 -7.92 30.70
C THR A 278 -1.39 -7.61 32.16
N LYS A 279 -2.51 -8.14 32.65
CA LYS A 279 -2.89 -8.01 34.07
C LYS A 279 -1.87 -8.67 34.99
N ILE A 280 -1.36 -9.85 34.63
CA ILE A 280 -0.35 -10.57 35.41
C ILE A 280 0.97 -9.77 35.48
N MET A 281 1.44 -9.23 34.37
CA MET A 281 2.63 -8.38 34.33
C MET A 281 2.47 -7.13 35.22
N LYS A 282 1.30 -6.47 35.14
CA LYS A 282 0.97 -5.31 35.96
C LYS A 282 0.87 -5.66 37.44
N SER A 283 0.25 -6.78 37.81
CA SER A 283 0.16 -7.25 39.21
C SER A 283 1.51 -7.67 39.78
N GLN A 284 2.43 -8.13 38.93
CA GLN A 284 3.83 -8.40 39.29
C GLN A 284 4.72 -7.15 39.23
N HIS A 285 4.15 -5.95 39.02
CA HIS A 285 4.85 -4.67 38.95
C HIS A 285 6.00 -4.65 37.93
N TRP A 286 5.79 -5.25 36.75
CA TRP A 286 6.76 -5.18 35.66
C TRP A 286 6.96 -3.74 35.19
N LYS A 287 8.20 -3.42 34.84
CA LYS A 287 8.61 -2.15 34.21
C LYS A 287 9.12 -2.42 32.80
N PRO A 288 9.17 -1.40 31.90
CA PRO A 288 9.76 -1.55 30.58
C PRO A 288 11.16 -2.20 30.60
N SER A 289 12.05 -1.78 31.50
CA SER A 289 13.40 -2.36 31.63
C SER A 289 13.38 -3.87 31.83
N LYS A 290 12.49 -4.38 32.70
CA LYS A 290 12.31 -5.81 32.95
C LYS A 290 11.86 -6.55 31.69
N MET A 291 10.98 -5.96 30.87
CA MET A 291 10.55 -6.58 29.61
C MET A 291 11.72 -6.77 28.63
N PHE A 292 12.64 -5.81 28.56
CA PHE A 292 13.88 -5.94 27.78
C PHE A 292 14.83 -6.99 28.38
N GLU A 293 14.98 -7.02 29.71
CA GLU A 293 15.82 -8.00 30.41
C GLU A 293 15.33 -9.42 30.16
N GLU A 294 14.02 -9.64 30.23
CA GLU A 294 13.38 -10.93 29.92
C GLU A 294 13.64 -11.36 28.48
N ALA A 295 13.62 -10.43 27.52
CA ALA A 295 13.99 -10.72 26.15
C ALA A 295 15.48 -11.10 26.04
N ASP A 296 16.42 -10.35 26.64
CA ASP A 296 17.86 -10.68 26.61
C ASP A 296 18.14 -12.04 27.25
N MET A 297 17.48 -12.35 28.38
CA MET A 297 17.54 -13.66 29.04
C MET A 297 17.05 -14.78 28.13
N PHE A 298 15.96 -14.56 27.39
CA PHE A 298 15.48 -15.54 26.43
C PHE A 298 16.53 -15.82 25.34
N PHE A 299 17.11 -14.79 24.72
CA PHE A 299 18.13 -14.98 23.69
C PHE A 299 19.39 -15.67 24.23
N THR A 300 19.86 -15.28 25.41
CA THR A 300 21.04 -15.90 26.04
C THR A 300 20.77 -17.35 26.44
N SER A 301 19.55 -17.69 26.90
CA SER A 301 19.14 -19.08 27.18
C SER A 301 19.18 -19.99 25.94
N LEU A 302 19.03 -19.40 24.75
CA LEU A 302 19.13 -20.07 23.45
C LEU A 302 20.57 -20.13 22.92
N GLY A 303 21.57 -19.72 23.71
CA GLY A 303 22.98 -19.70 23.32
C GLY A 303 23.35 -18.59 22.34
N LEU A 304 22.53 -17.53 22.25
CA LEU A 304 22.83 -16.34 21.45
C LEU A 304 23.61 -15.30 22.27
N LEU A 305 23.96 -14.19 21.64
CA LEU A 305 24.82 -13.17 22.23
C LEU A 305 24.02 -12.32 23.21
N SER A 306 24.55 -12.01 24.39
CA SER A 306 23.92 -10.99 25.25
C SER A 306 24.11 -9.60 24.65
N THR A 307 23.16 -8.71 24.91
CA THR A 307 23.22 -7.31 24.50
C THR A 307 24.40 -6.57 25.16
N PRO A 308 25.15 -5.74 24.40
CA PRO A 308 26.27 -4.99 24.96
C PRO A 308 25.84 -3.98 26.04
N PRO A 309 26.69 -3.60 27.00
CA PRO A 309 26.35 -2.58 28.02
C PRO A 309 25.89 -1.22 27.44
N ASN A 310 26.42 -0.84 26.27
CA ASN A 310 26.01 0.39 25.58
C ASN A 310 24.53 0.37 25.14
N PHE A 311 23.99 -0.81 24.83
CA PHE A 311 22.58 -0.97 24.45
C PHE A 311 21.67 -0.48 25.59
N TRP A 312 21.92 -0.92 26.82
CA TRP A 312 21.15 -0.54 28.00
C TRP A 312 21.28 0.94 28.35
N LYS A 313 22.47 1.51 28.14
CA LYS A 313 22.75 2.92 28.46
C LYS A 313 22.14 3.90 27.45
N LYS A 314 22.03 3.51 26.17
CA LYS A 314 21.70 4.44 25.08
C LYS A 314 20.34 4.21 24.42
N SER A 315 19.69 3.06 24.63
CA SER A 315 18.36 2.78 24.05
C SER A 315 17.28 3.64 24.70
N MET A 316 16.25 3.98 23.92
CA MET A 316 15.03 4.63 24.42
C MET A 316 13.97 3.55 24.60
N MET A 317 13.87 3.03 25.83
CA MET A 317 12.97 1.92 26.18
C MET A 317 11.58 2.38 26.62
N GLU A 318 11.42 3.65 26.95
CA GLU A 318 10.16 4.26 27.37
C GLU A 318 10.08 5.70 26.84
N ARG A 319 8.88 6.27 26.79
CA ARG A 319 8.69 7.67 26.37
C ARG A 319 9.35 8.60 27.40
N PRO A 320 10.24 9.53 26.99
CA PRO A 320 10.82 10.48 27.92
C PRO A 320 9.76 11.36 28.59
N ALA A 321 9.85 11.52 29.91
CA ALA A 321 8.94 12.37 30.69
C ALA A 321 9.36 13.85 30.76
N ASP A 322 10.44 14.22 30.07
CA ASP A 322 11.02 15.57 30.08
C ASP A 322 10.40 16.52 29.06
N GLY A 323 9.28 16.14 28.44
CA GLY A 323 8.52 16.95 27.50
C GLY A 323 9.09 16.99 26.08
N ARG A 324 10.11 16.18 25.77
CA ARG A 324 10.62 16.06 24.40
C ARG A 324 9.66 15.26 23.51
N GLU A 325 9.49 15.72 22.28
CA GLU A 325 8.76 15.01 21.24
C GLU A 325 9.65 13.94 20.59
N VAL A 326 9.10 12.75 20.39
CA VAL A 326 9.83 11.58 19.89
C VAL A 326 8.99 10.80 18.88
N GLU A 327 9.66 10.10 17.97
CA GLU A 327 9.00 9.13 17.10
C GLU A 327 8.78 7.83 17.90
N CYS A 328 7.55 7.52 18.32
CA CYS A 328 7.30 6.35 19.17
C CYS A 328 7.34 5.00 18.44
N HIS A 329 7.21 4.98 17.10
CA HIS A 329 7.19 3.74 16.33
C HIS A 329 8.43 2.87 16.61
N ALA A 330 8.20 1.61 17.01
CA ALA A 330 9.26 0.72 17.45
C ALA A 330 10.27 0.47 16.32
N SER A 331 11.57 0.61 16.59
CA SER A 331 12.65 0.36 15.62
C SER A 331 13.94 -0.11 16.31
N ALA A 332 14.78 -0.84 15.57
CA ALA A 332 16.09 -1.30 16.00
C ALA A 332 17.17 -0.69 15.09
N TRP A 333 18.30 -0.30 15.67
CA TRP A 333 19.32 0.53 15.02
C TRP A 333 20.71 -0.08 15.14
N ASP A 334 21.42 -0.22 14.01
CA ASP A 334 22.86 -0.51 13.92
C ASP A 334 23.61 0.80 13.60
N PHE A 335 24.55 1.19 14.45
CA PHE A 335 25.36 2.40 14.28
C PHE A 335 26.63 2.15 13.45
N TYR A 336 26.74 0.98 12.80
CA TYR A 336 27.78 0.57 11.86
C TYR A 336 29.21 0.48 12.41
N ASN A 337 29.42 0.72 13.70
CA ASN A 337 30.72 0.60 14.37
C ASN A 337 30.96 -0.79 15.03
N GLY A 338 30.00 -1.71 14.93
CA GLY A 338 30.07 -3.06 15.49
C GLY A 338 30.00 -3.15 17.02
N LYS A 339 29.70 -2.04 17.70
CA LYS A 339 29.68 -1.91 19.16
C LYS A 339 28.41 -1.26 19.72
N ASP A 340 27.79 -0.37 18.96
CA ASP A 340 26.63 0.42 19.37
C ASP A 340 25.39 -0.03 18.59
N PHE A 341 24.42 -0.56 19.34
CA PHE A 341 23.15 -1.07 18.85
C PHE A 341 22.08 -0.58 19.82
N ARG A 342 20.95 -0.09 19.31
CA ARG A 342 19.92 0.53 20.15
C ARG A 342 18.51 0.14 19.70
N ILE A 343 17.56 0.16 20.63
CA ILE A 343 16.13 0.11 20.33
C ILE A 343 15.49 1.43 20.72
N LYS A 344 14.57 1.91 19.88
CA LYS A 344 13.66 3.02 20.14
C LYS A 344 12.24 2.48 20.20
N LYS A 345 11.58 2.57 21.35
CA LYS A 345 10.17 2.21 21.53
C LYS A 345 9.58 2.96 22.74
N CYS A 346 8.41 3.54 22.58
CA CYS A 346 7.60 4.03 23.71
C CYS A 346 6.86 2.83 24.30
N THR A 347 7.49 2.13 25.24
CA THR A 347 6.97 0.85 25.76
C THR A 347 5.93 1.05 26.85
N GLU A 348 4.78 0.43 26.66
CA GLU A 348 3.76 0.22 27.67
C GLU A 348 3.80 -1.21 28.21
N VAL A 349 3.41 -1.40 29.48
CA VAL A 349 3.42 -2.74 30.12
C VAL A 349 2.22 -3.56 29.63
N THR A 350 2.35 -4.15 28.44
CA THR A 350 1.36 -5.02 27.80
C THR A 350 2.03 -6.23 27.12
N ILE A 351 1.26 -7.27 26.84
CA ILE A 351 1.75 -8.44 26.07
C ILE A 351 2.11 -8.08 24.62
N GLU A 352 1.36 -7.17 23.98
CA GLU A 352 1.67 -6.69 22.63
C GLU A 352 3.06 -6.04 22.59
N ASP A 353 3.34 -5.19 23.56
CA ASP A 353 4.64 -4.52 23.66
C ASP A 353 5.77 -5.45 24.09
N LEU A 354 5.48 -6.45 24.94
CA LEU A 354 6.45 -7.50 25.26
C LEU A 354 6.86 -8.26 23.99
N LEU A 355 5.91 -8.74 23.20
CA LEU A 355 6.18 -9.44 21.94
C LEU A 355 6.86 -8.52 20.91
N SER A 356 6.50 -7.24 20.88
CA SER A 356 7.20 -6.23 20.08
C SER A 356 8.68 -6.08 20.48
N ILE A 357 9.01 -6.12 21.77
CA ILE A 357 10.41 -6.12 22.26
C ILE A 357 11.13 -7.38 21.80
N PHE A 358 10.53 -8.56 21.93
CA PHE A 358 11.11 -9.81 21.40
C PHE A 358 11.42 -9.71 19.90
N HIS A 359 10.51 -9.14 19.11
CA HIS A 359 10.71 -8.89 17.69
C HIS A 359 11.92 -7.98 17.44
N ARG A 360 11.99 -6.83 18.13
CA ARG A 360 13.08 -5.85 17.97
C ARG A 360 14.43 -6.36 18.48
N MET A 361 14.44 -7.13 19.55
CA MET A 361 15.64 -7.81 20.03
C MET A 361 16.12 -8.89 19.04
N GLY A 362 15.21 -9.50 18.28
CA GLY A 362 15.57 -10.36 17.14
C GLY A 362 16.37 -9.63 16.07
N HIS A 363 16.02 -8.37 15.77
CA HIS A 363 16.82 -7.50 14.88
C HIS A 363 18.20 -7.20 15.48
N ILE A 364 18.28 -6.88 16.77
CA ILE A 364 19.57 -6.67 17.46
C ILE A 364 20.45 -7.92 17.40
N GLN A 365 19.88 -9.12 17.56
CA GLN A 365 20.62 -10.36 17.36
C GLN A 365 21.15 -10.50 15.95
N TYR A 366 20.36 -10.14 14.94
CA TYR A 366 20.85 -10.12 13.56
C TYR A 366 22.07 -9.19 13.44
N PHE A 367 21.99 -7.99 14.01
CA PHE A 367 23.08 -7.01 14.01
C PHE A 367 24.35 -7.55 14.66
N LEU A 368 24.22 -8.15 15.84
CA LEU A 368 25.34 -8.72 16.58
C LEU A 368 26.03 -9.88 15.84
N GLN A 369 25.29 -10.64 15.04
CA GLN A 369 25.81 -11.83 14.35
C GLN A 369 26.56 -11.49 13.07
N TYR A 370 26.10 -10.48 12.32
CA TYR A 370 26.77 -10.05 11.08
C TYR A 370 27.71 -8.85 11.25
N LYS A 371 27.92 -8.35 12.48
CA LYS A 371 28.76 -7.17 12.75
C LYS A 371 30.19 -7.25 12.20
N ASN A 372 30.71 -8.46 11.99
CA ASN A 372 32.06 -8.70 11.45
C ASN A 372 32.09 -8.73 9.91
N LEU A 373 30.93 -8.67 9.24
CA LEU A 373 30.87 -8.51 7.79
C LEU A 373 31.18 -7.05 7.40
N SER A 374 31.58 -6.87 6.14
CA SER A 374 31.64 -5.55 5.51
C SER A 374 30.29 -4.85 5.64
N VAL A 375 30.31 -3.53 5.87
CA VAL A 375 29.11 -2.70 6.03
C VAL A 375 28.07 -2.93 4.93
N ILE A 376 28.51 -3.14 3.68
CA ILE A 376 27.62 -3.41 2.53
C ILE A 376 26.82 -4.71 2.68
N PHE A 377 27.35 -5.67 3.45
CA PHE A 377 26.71 -6.97 3.71
C PHE A 377 25.98 -7.05 5.05
N ARG A 378 26.02 -5.99 5.88
CA ARG A 378 25.27 -5.88 7.15
C ARG A 378 23.81 -5.56 6.91
N ALA A 379 23.12 -6.52 6.32
CA ALA A 379 21.69 -6.55 6.09
C ALA A 379 21.25 -8.02 6.02
N GLY A 380 19.96 -8.27 6.17
CA GLY A 380 19.36 -9.58 5.92
C GLY A 380 19.65 -10.08 4.51
N ALA A 381 19.57 -11.40 4.31
CA ALA A 381 19.78 -12.01 2.99
C ALA A 381 18.90 -11.35 1.92
N ASN A 382 17.66 -11.04 2.30
CA ASN A 382 16.83 -10.00 1.71
C ASN A 382 16.07 -9.27 2.86
N PRO A 383 15.34 -8.18 2.60
CA PRO A 383 14.66 -7.43 3.66
C PRO A 383 13.62 -8.23 4.48
N ALA A 384 13.10 -9.34 3.93
CA ALA A 384 12.13 -10.18 4.64
C ALA A 384 12.78 -11.13 5.67
N PHE A 385 14.06 -11.48 5.51
CA PHE A 385 14.77 -12.36 6.45
C PHE A 385 14.91 -11.74 7.84
N GLU A 386 15.26 -10.45 7.91
CA GLU A 386 15.36 -9.74 9.19
C GLU A 386 14.03 -9.73 9.94
N GLU A 387 12.94 -9.37 9.25
CA GLU A 387 11.59 -9.38 9.84
C GLU A 387 11.11 -10.79 10.19
N ALA A 388 11.48 -11.81 9.39
CA ALA A 388 11.10 -13.20 9.63
C ALA A 388 11.76 -13.76 10.89
N VAL A 389 13.03 -13.45 11.14
CA VAL A 389 13.73 -13.87 12.35
C VAL A 389 13.09 -13.25 13.59
N GLY A 390 12.84 -11.94 13.57
CA GLY A 390 12.15 -11.25 14.67
C GLY A 390 10.80 -11.90 14.98
N SER A 391 9.99 -12.08 13.95
CA SER A 391 8.65 -12.67 14.10
C SER A 391 8.69 -14.14 14.54
N MET A 392 9.63 -14.92 14.02
CA MET A 392 9.82 -16.32 14.41
C MET A 392 10.18 -16.45 15.90
N ILE A 393 10.97 -15.51 16.44
CA ILE A 393 11.27 -15.46 17.86
C ILE A 393 10.02 -15.12 18.66
N THR A 394 9.17 -14.20 18.18
CA THR A 394 7.90 -13.91 18.86
C THR A 394 7.01 -15.14 18.98
N LEU A 395 6.98 -16.03 17.98
CA LEU A 395 6.24 -17.30 18.07
C LEU A 395 6.76 -18.22 19.19
N SER A 396 8.08 -18.27 19.38
CA SER A 396 8.70 -19.05 20.45
C SER A 396 8.47 -18.40 21.83
N ALA A 397 8.53 -17.07 21.91
CA ALA A 397 8.29 -16.30 23.14
C ALA A 397 6.81 -16.32 23.56
N SER A 398 5.88 -16.35 22.61
CA SER A 398 4.45 -16.52 22.87
C SER A 398 4.05 -17.96 23.16
N SER A 399 5.00 -18.91 23.12
CA SER A 399 4.71 -20.31 23.39
C SER A 399 4.28 -20.48 24.85
N HIS A 400 3.26 -21.31 25.04
CA HIS A 400 2.71 -21.59 26.36
C HIS A 400 3.78 -22.09 27.35
N LYS A 401 4.70 -22.95 26.88
CA LYS A 401 5.83 -23.45 27.65
C LYS A 401 6.74 -22.32 28.17
N HIS A 402 7.04 -21.34 27.32
CA HIS A 402 7.85 -20.20 27.75
C HIS A 402 7.12 -19.35 28.79
N LEU A 403 5.86 -18.98 28.51
CA LEU A 403 5.07 -18.12 29.38
C LEU A 403 4.84 -18.74 30.77
N LEU A 404 4.60 -20.05 30.86
CA LEU A 404 4.54 -20.78 32.14
C LEU A 404 5.85 -20.72 32.91
N ASN A 405 6.96 -21.00 32.25
CA ASN A 405 8.29 -21.01 32.89
C ASN A 405 8.69 -19.63 33.42
N ARG A 406 8.09 -18.55 32.91
CA ARG A 406 8.28 -17.18 33.39
C ARG A 406 7.24 -16.73 34.42
N GLY A 407 6.28 -17.59 34.78
CA GLY A 407 5.20 -17.25 35.69
C GLY A 407 4.22 -16.21 35.12
N LEU A 408 4.09 -16.15 33.79
CA LEU A 408 3.12 -15.33 33.08
C LEU A 408 1.81 -16.09 32.79
N LEU A 409 1.78 -17.39 33.08
CA LEU A 409 0.61 -18.26 33.03
C LEU A 409 0.61 -19.16 34.26
N SER A 410 -0.58 -19.54 34.73
CA SER A 410 -0.78 -20.29 35.97
C SER A 410 -0.77 -21.80 35.75
N HIS A 411 -1.34 -22.28 34.64
CA HIS A 411 -1.51 -23.71 34.39
C HIS A 411 -1.22 -24.08 32.94
N GLN A 412 -0.71 -25.31 32.75
CA GLN A 412 -0.47 -25.85 31.42
C GLN A 412 -1.79 -26.08 30.68
N HIS A 413 -1.89 -25.66 29.41
CA HIS A 413 -3.03 -26.01 28.55
C HIS A 413 -3.15 -27.54 28.49
N GLN A 414 -4.27 -28.05 28.98
CA GLN A 414 -4.54 -29.49 29.04
C GLN A 414 -5.55 -29.93 27.97
N ASP A 415 -6.33 -28.99 27.42
CA ASP A 415 -7.50 -29.29 26.61
C ASP A 415 -7.40 -28.77 25.16
N SER A 416 -8.04 -29.49 24.24
CA SER A 416 -8.12 -29.11 22.82
C SER A 416 -8.85 -27.78 22.57
N GLU A 417 -9.81 -27.42 23.44
CA GLU A 417 -10.54 -26.16 23.36
C GLU A 417 -9.65 -24.93 23.63
N GLU A 418 -8.78 -25.02 24.63
CA GLU A 418 -7.83 -23.95 24.96
C GLU A 418 -6.79 -23.78 23.84
N GLU A 419 -6.36 -24.88 23.22
CA GLU A 419 -5.49 -24.85 22.04
C GLU A 419 -6.15 -24.11 20.86
N VAL A 420 -7.45 -24.33 20.61
CA VAL A 420 -8.19 -23.59 19.57
C VAL A 420 -8.30 -22.10 19.91
N ASN A 421 -8.59 -21.76 21.17
CA ASN A 421 -8.61 -20.36 21.63
C ASN A 421 -7.25 -19.66 21.44
N PHE A 422 -6.16 -20.34 21.79
CA PHE A 422 -4.80 -19.85 21.57
C PHE A 422 -4.50 -19.63 20.09
N LEU A 423 -4.78 -20.63 19.24
CA LEU A 423 -4.56 -20.52 17.80
C LEU A 423 -5.42 -19.42 17.17
N MET A 424 -6.65 -19.19 17.67
CA MET A 424 -7.49 -18.08 17.22
C MET A 424 -6.80 -16.73 17.48
N GLY A 425 -6.25 -16.51 18.68
CA GLY A 425 -5.50 -15.30 19.01
C GLY A 425 -4.35 -15.05 18.02
N ILE A 426 -3.54 -16.09 17.75
CA ILE A 426 -2.44 -15.99 16.77
C ILE A 426 -2.98 -15.78 15.35
N ALA A 427 -4.12 -16.36 14.98
CA ALA A 427 -4.69 -16.20 13.65
C ALA A 427 -5.24 -14.78 13.40
N LEU A 428 -5.88 -14.18 14.40
CA LEU A 428 -6.35 -12.79 14.36
C LEU A 428 -5.19 -11.79 14.19
N GLU A 429 -3.98 -12.15 14.61
CA GLU A 429 -2.78 -11.34 14.36
C GLU A 429 -2.13 -11.67 13.01
N LYS A 430 -1.85 -12.95 12.74
CA LYS A 430 -1.02 -13.39 11.60
C LYS A 430 -1.80 -13.57 10.32
N ILE A 431 -2.98 -14.20 10.36
CA ILE A 431 -3.79 -14.49 9.17
C ILE A 431 -4.53 -13.24 8.69
N ALA A 432 -5.09 -12.46 9.62
CA ALA A 432 -5.72 -11.17 9.30
C ALA A 432 -4.77 -10.19 8.58
N PHE A 433 -3.47 -10.29 8.90
CA PHE A 433 -2.43 -9.43 8.36
C PHE A 433 -2.02 -9.78 6.92
N ILE A 434 -2.24 -11.01 6.45
CA ILE A 434 -1.86 -11.49 5.10
C ILE A 434 -2.31 -10.52 4.00
N PRO A 435 -3.62 -10.26 3.82
CA PRO A 435 -4.09 -9.39 2.75
C PRO A 435 -3.67 -7.93 2.95
N PHE A 436 -3.57 -7.45 4.19
CA PHE A 436 -3.10 -6.09 4.47
C PHE A 436 -1.64 -5.91 4.02
N ALA A 437 -0.77 -6.84 4.39
CA ALA A 437 0.64 -6.80 4.03
C ALA A 437 0.87 -6.92 2.52
N TYR A 438 0.03 -7.69 1.84
CA TYR A 438 0.07 -7.86 0.39
C TYR A 438 -0.36 -6.59 -0.35
N LEU A 439 -1.51 -6.01 -0.01
CA LEU A 439 -2.07 -4.89 -0.78
C LEU A 439 -1.31 -3.58 -0.63
N MET A 440 -0.60 -3.38 0.49
CA MET A 440 0.13 -2.13 0.80
C MET A 440 1.16 -1.77 -0.28
N ASP A 441 2.01 -2.73 -0.65
CA ASP A 441 3.00 -2.50 -1.71
C ASP A 441 2.43 -2.69 -3.10
N LEU A 442 1.39 -3.51 -3.28
CA LEU A 442 0.67 -3.57 -4.55
C LEU A 442 0.09 -2.19 -4.93
N PHE A 443 -0.50 -1.49 -3.96
CA PHE A 443 -0.95 -0.10 -4.13
C PHE A 443 0.22 0.81 -4.52
N ARG A 444 1.31 0.82 -3.74
CA ARG A 444 2.46 1.69 -4.00
C ARG A 444 3.14 1.41 -5.33
N TRP A 445 3.28 0.14 -5.72
CA TRP A 445 3.86 -0.23 -7.02
C TRP A 445 3.03 0.30 -8.17
N LYS A 446 1.70 0.20 -8.08
CA LYS A 446 0.78 0.78 -9.08
C LYS A 446 0.76 2.31 -9.07
N VAL A 447 1.07 2.95 -7.94
CA VAL A 447 1.29 4.41 -7.88
C VAL A 447 2.61 4.78 -8.56
N PHE A 448 3.69 4.04 -8.27
CA PHE A 448 5.01 4.30 -8.85
C PHE A 448 5.05 4.04 -10.36
N ASP A 449 4.40 3.00 -10.85
CA ASP A 449 4.37 2.71 -12.30
C ASP A 449 3.40 3.61 -13.11
N GLY A 450 2.57 4.40 -12.42
CA GLY A 450 1.60 5.32 -12.99
C GLY A 450 0.23 4.72 -13.33
N THR A 451 -0.03 3.44 -13.01
CA THR A 451 -1.35 2.80 -13.18
C THR A 451 -2.42 3.48 -12.34
N ILE A 452 -2.10 3.83 -11.09
CA ILE A 452 -2.97 4.61 -10.21
C ILE A 452 -2.54 6.08 -10.32
N GLN A 453 -3.44 6.91 -10.84
CA GLN A 453 -3.24 8.34 -10.93
C GLN A 453 -3.62 9.05 -9.62
N LYS A 454 -3.05 10.22 -9.39
CA LYS A 454 -3.17 10.99 -8.14
C LYS A 454 -4.60 11.41 -7.77
N ASP A 455 -5.46 11.59 -8.76
CA ASP A 455 -6.87 11.91 -8.60
C ASP A 455 -7.67 10.74 -8.02
N VAL A 456 -7.19 9.50 -8.19
CA VAL A 456 -7.86 8.27 -7.75
C VAL A 456 -7.09 7.49 -6.69
N TYR A 457 -6.06 8.07 -6.05
CA TYR A 457 -5.29 7.40 -4.98
C TYR A 457 -6.18 6.76 -3.91
N ASN A 458 -7.09 7.53 -3.32
CA ASN A 458 -7.90 7.02 -2.21
C ASN A 458 -8.96 6.02 -2.68
N GLN A 459 -9.52 6.22 -3.89
CA GLN A 459 -10.47 5.29 -4.48
C GLN A 459 -9.84 3.92 -4.72
N GLU A 460 -8.67 3.90 -5.37
CA GLU A 460 -7.96 2.65 -5.66
C GLU A 460 -7.43 1.97 -4.40
N TRP A 461 -7.04 2.74 -3.38
CA TRP A 461 -6.74 2.20 -2.06
C TRP A 461 -7.92 1.41 -1.48
N TRP A 462 -9.13 1.97 -1.51
CA TRP A 462 -10.33 1.29 -1.02
C TRP A 462 -10.78 0.13 -1.91
N ASN A 463 -10.60 0.22 -3.23
CA ASN A 463 -10.83 -0.91 -4.14
C ASN A 463 -9.93 -2.10 -3.78
N LEU A 464 -8.65 -1.87 -3.46
CA LEU A 464 -7.74 -2.92 -3.03
C LEU A 464 -8.09 -3.46 -1.63
N ARG A 465 -8.46 -2.58 -0.68
CA ARG A 465 -8.94 -2.99 0.65
C ARG A 465 -10.18 -3.88 0.55
N LEU A 466 -11.14 -3.52 -0.29
CA LEU A 466 -12.33 -4.32 -0.54
C LEU A 466 -11.97 -5.65 -1.23
N LYS A 467 -11.15 -5.62 -2.28
CA LYS A 467 -10.77 -6.82 -3.06
C LYS A 467 -10.01 -7.85 -2.23
N TYR A 468 -9.05 -7.43 -1.42
CA TYR A 468 -8.14 -8.34 -0.73
C TYR A 468 -8.53 -8.60 0.73
N GLN A 469 -9.08 -7.62 1.44
CA GLN A 469 -9.45 -7.75 2.86
C GLN A 469 -10.95 -7.87 3.10
N GLY A 470 -11.81 -7.58 2.12
CA GLY A 470 -13.25 -7.55 2.37
C GLY A 470 -13.61 -6.53 3.42
N MET A 471 -13.03 -5.34 3.30
CA MET A 471 -13.26 -4.22 4.20
C MET A 471 -13.80 -3.01 3.46
N CYS A 472 -14.71 -2.30 4.12
CA CYS A 472 -15.26 -1.04 3.66
C CYS A 472 -14.81 0.12 4.56
N PRO A 473 -14.66 1.33 4.01
CA PRO A 473 -14.58 2.52 4.84
C PRO A 473 -15.93 2.69 5.55
N PRO A 474 -15.95 3.08 6.83
CA PRO A 474 -17.21 3.28 7.55
C PRO A 474 -17.96 4.54 7.15
N ILE A 475 -17.29 5.44 6.42
CA ILE A 475 -17.86 6.67 5.88
C ILE A 475 -17.43 6.85 4.42
N PRO A 476 -18.25 7.49 3.58
CA PRO A 476 -17.84 7.82 2.22
C PRO A 476 -16.56 8.65 2.24
N ARG A 477 -15.62 8.30 1.36
CA ARG A 477 -14.35 9.03 1.20
C ARG A 477 -14.41 9.91 -0.03
N THR A 478 -13.80 11.06 0.08
CA THR A 478 -13.72 12.07 -0.97
C THR A 478 -12.38 11.99 -1.69
N LYS A 479 -12.23 12.76 -2.77
CA LYS A 479 -10.95 12.89 -3.47
C LYS A 479 -9.88 13.57 -2.63
N ASP A 480 -10.25 14.39 -1.64
CA ASP A 480 -9.28 15.14 -0.84
C ASP A 480 -8.66 14.25 0.25
N ASP A 481 -9.30 13.13 0.56
CA ASP A 481 -8.78 12.13 1.47
C ASP A 481 -7.55 11.41 0.88
N PHE A 482 -6.62 11.03 1.76
CA PHE A 482 -5.47 10.19 1.45
C PHE A 482 -5.19 9.24 2.63
N ASP A 483 -6.11 8.28 2.81
CA ASP A 483 -6.07 7.28 3.86
C ASP A 483 -4.78 6.44 3.94
N PRO A 484 -4.11 6.05 2.82
CA PRO A 484 -2.83 5.36 2.94
C PRO A 484 -1.76 6.20 3.64
N GLY A 485 -1.78 7.54 3.51
CA GLY A 485 -0.87 8.43 4.23
C GLY A 485 -1.03 8.41 5.75
N ALA A 486 -2.17 7.92 6.26
CA ALA A 486 -2.38 7.72 7.68
C ALA A 486 -1.70 6.45 8.23
N LYS A 487 -0.86 5.77 7.44
CA LYS A 487 -0.03 4.64 7.87
C LYS A 487 1.45 4.99 7.84
N PHE A 488 2.14 4.76 8.95
CA PHE A 488 3.56 5.10 9.16
C PHE A 488 4.46 4.74 7.97
N HIS A 489 4.38 3.51 7.47
CA HIS A 489 5.23 3.03 6.39
C HIS A 489 5.05 3.75 5.05
N ILE A 490 3.89 4.37 4.81
CA ILE A 490 3.67 5.23 3.63
C ILE A 490 4.35 6.58 3.85
N SER A 491 4.13 7.21 5.00
CA SER A 491 4.71 8.51 5.35
C SER A 491 6.24 8.46 5.47
N ALA A 492 6.78 7.37 6.01
CA ALA A 492 8.22 7.14 6.19
C ALA A 492 8.88 6.43 5.00
N SER A 493 8.17 6.23 3.88
CA SER A 493 8.73 5.59 2.67
C SER A 493 9.39 4.21 2.94
N VAL A 494 8.85 3.41 3.86
CA VAL A 494 9.38 2.09 4.22
C VAL A 494 8.66 0.99 3.42
N PRO A 495 9.35 0.21 2.56
CA PRO A 495 8.76 -0.89 1.80
C PRO A 495 8.04 -1.92 2.69
N TYR A 496 6.86 -2.39 2.29
CA TYR A 496 5.96 -3.21 3.13
C TYR A 496 5.97 -4.70 2.79
N ILE A 497 6.33 -5.07 1.55
CA ILE A 497 6.28 -6.46 1.08
C ILE A 497 7.21 -7.38 1.89
N ARG A 498 8.22 -6.80 2.54
CA ARG A 498 9.07 -7.49 3.52
C ARG A 498 8.24 -8.20 4.60
N TYR A 499 7.13 -7.62 5.04
CA TYR A 499 6.27 -8.18 6.09
C TYR A 499 5.43 -9.35 5.56
N PHE A 500 4.95 -9.29 4.31
CA PHE A 500 4.22 -10.39 3.69
C PHE A 500 5.11 -11.62 3.49
N ILE A 501 6.30 -11.42 2.91
CA ILE A 501 7.26 -12.53 2.71
C ILE A 501 7.75 -13.05 4.06
N SER A 502 8.00 -12.15 5.02
CA SER A 502 8.38 -12.50 6.40
C SER A 502 7.33 -13.36 7.09
N LEU A 503 6.04 -13.08 6.83
CA LEU A 503 4.95 -13.85 7.40
C LEU A 503 4.97 -15.31 6.95
N VAL A 504 5.29 -15.59 5.69
CA VAL A 504 5.41 -16.97 5.23
C VAL A 504 6.73 -17.59 5.71
N LEU A 505 7.82 -16.83 5.55
CA LEU A 505 9.17 -17.28 5.85
C LEU A 505 9.36 -17.63 7.34
N GLN A 506 8.76 -16.88 8.27
CA GLN A 506 8.90 -17.14 9.70
C GLN A 506 8.41 -18.55 10.08
N PHE A 507 7.30 -19.05 9.50
CA PHE A 507 6.81 -20.41 9.77
C PHE A 507 7.69 -21.47 9.12
N GLN A 508 8.20 -21.21 7.91
CA GLN A 508 9.10 -22.13 7.22
C GLN A 508 10.43 -22.30 7.99
N LEU A 509 11.00 -21.20 8.49
CA LEU A 509 12.18 -21.22 9.35
C LEU A 509 11.88 -21.90 10.69
N HIS A 510 10.73 -21.57 11.30
CA HIS A 510 10.30 -22.18 12.55
C HIS A 510 10.18 -23.70 12.42
N GLU A 511 9.51 -24.21 11.37
CA GLU A 511 9.38 -25.64 11.10
C GLU A 511 10.74 -26.34 10.92
N ALA A 512 11.64 -25.75 10.13
CA ALA A 512 12.96 -26.33 9.89
C ALA A 512 13.79 -26.45 11.16
N LEU A 513 13.81 -25.40 12.00
CA LEU A 513 14.55 -25.40 13.25
C LEU A 513 13.96 -26.38 14.28
N CYS A 514 12.63 -26.49 14.35
CA CYS A 514 11.96 -27.46 15.22
C CYS A 514 12.29 -28.90 14.83
N LYS A 515 12.30 -29.20 13.52
CA LYS A 515 12.71 -30.51 13.00
C LYS A 515 14.17 -30.81 13.32
N ALA A 516 15.06 -29.82 13.20
CA ALA A 516 16.48 -29.98 13.54
C ALA A 516 16.73 -30.30 15.03
N LEU A 517 15.86 -29.81 15.91
CA LEU A 517 15.89 -30.12 17.36
C LEU A 517 15.23 -31.46 17.72
N GLY A 518 14.65 -32.18 16.75
CA GLY A 518 13.91 -33.41 17.02
C GLY A 518 12.61 -33.18 17.81
N HIS A 519 12.00 -31.99 17.71
CA HIS A 519 10.74 -31.70 18.40
C HIS A 519 9.61 -32.61 17.89
N MET A 520 9.00 -33.36 18.80
CA MET A 520 7.87 -34.24 18.54
C MET A 520 6.58 -33.60 19.06
N GLY A 521 5.62 -33.36 18.17
CA GLY A 521 4.30 -32.80 18.51
C GLY A 521 3.91 -31.61 17.63
N PRO A 522 2.82 -30.90 17.98
CA PRO A 522 2.37 -29.74 17.21
C PRO A 522 3.43 -28.64 17.12
N LEU A 523 3.53 -28.02 15.94
CA LEU A 523 4.56 -27.02 15.64
C LEU A 523 4.47 -25.79 16.54
N HIS A 524 3.26 -25.38 16.93
CA HIS A 524 3.02 -24.21 17.77
C HIS A 524 3.57 -24.32 19.22
N ARG A 525 4.05 -25.49 19.63
CA ARG A 525 4.64 -25.72 20.97
C ARG A 525 6.18 -25.69 20.98
N CYS A 526 6.81 -25.45 19.84
CA CYS A 526 8.25 -25.54 19.69
C CYS A 526 8.96 -24.23 20.09
N VAL A 527 10.15 -24.37 20.67
CA VAL A 527 11.07 -23.26 21.01
C VAL A 527 12.47 -23.63 20.50
N HIS A 528 13.17 -22.71 19.84
CA HIS A 528 14.45 -22.98 19.16
C HIS A 528 15.38 -21.76 19.12
N SER A 529 16.64 -21.98 18.68
CA SER A 529 17.68 -20.96 18.52
C SER A 529 18.04 -20.72 17.03
N PRO A 530 17.97 -19.49 16.50
CA PRO A 530 18.31 -19.17 15.10
C PRO A 530 19.81 -18.97 14.80
N ARG A 531 20.74 -19.40 15.66
CA ARG A 531 22.16 -19.01 15.60
C ARG A 531 22.82 -19.18 14.22
N ASP A 532 22.46 -20.24 13.49
CA ASP A 532 23.08 -20.58 12.20
C ASP A 532 22.54 -19.77 11.01
N ILE A 533 21.41 -19.07 11.18
CA ILE A 533 20.75 -18.25 10.15
C ILE A 533 21.42 -16.88 10.00
N LEU A 534 21.85 -16.29 11.11
CA LEU A 534 22.07 -14.85 11.23
C LEU A 534 23.44 -14.36 10.72
N LYS A 535 24.43 -15.24 10.67
CA LYS A 535 25.84 -14.85 10.41
C LYS A 535 26.15 -14.47 8.96
N LEU A 536 25.32 -14.92 8.01
CA LEU A 536 25.63 -14.76 6.58
C LEU A 536 25.28 -13.36 6.04
N GLY A 537 24.42 -12.60 6.72
CA GLY A 537 23.93 -11.31 6.23
C GLY A 537 23.46 -11.39 4.78
N SER A 538 23.82 -10.40 3.97
CA SER A 538 23.52 -10.35 2.53
C SER A 538 24.68 -10.79 1.63
N SER A 539 25.69 -11.44 2.22
CA SER A 539 26.90 -11.90 1.50
C SER A 539 26.61 -12.99 0.46
N LYS A 540 25.53 -13.75 0.63
CA LYS A 540 25.06 -14.80 -0.27
C LYS A 540 23.66 -14.49 -0.80
N PRO A 541 23.29 -14.98 -1.99
CA PRO A 541 21.91 -14.93 -2.47
C PRO A 541 20.96 -15.57 -1.46
N TRP A 542 19.79 -14.96 -1.25
CA TRP A 542 18.85 -15.45 -0.24
C TRP A 542 18.34 -16.88 -0.47
N PRO A 543 18.21 -17.43 -1.71
CA PRO A 543 17.81 -18.82 -1.91
C PRO A 543 18.85 -19.81 -1.37
N GLU A 544 20.14 -19.48 -1.47
CA GLU A 544 21.23 -20.31 -0.90
C GLU A 544 21.18 -20.30 0.64
N VAL A 545 20.91 -19.13 1.22
CA VAL A 545 20.72 -18.98 2.67
C VAL A 545 19.52 -19.81 3.12
N LEU A 546 18.39 -19.73 2.39
CA LEU A 546 17.19 -20.50 2.70
C LEU A 546 17.42 -22.01 2.60
N GLN A 547 18.15 -22.45 1.56
CA GLN A 547 18.44 -23.86 1.33
C GLN A 547 19.30 -24.45 2.44
N LYS A 548 20.29 -23.70 2.92
CA LYS A 548 21.14 -24.14 4.03
C LYS A 548 20.35 -24.41 5.32
N ILE A 549 19.24 -23.70 5.52
CA ILE A 549 18.42 -23.79 6.74
C ILE A 549 17.30 -24.81 6.59
N THR A 550 16.58 -24.74 5.47
CA THR A 550 15.30 -25.45 5.28
C THR A 550 15.41 -26.64 4.33
N GLY A 551 16.55 -26.78 3.63
CA GLY A 551 16.72 -27.70 2.51
C GLY A 551 16.02 -27.25 1.22
N GLN A 552 15.31 -26.13 1.22
CA GLN A 552 14.51 -25.63 0.09
C GLN A 552 15.03 -24.26 -0.39
N THR A 553 14.92 -24.00 -1.69
CA THR A 553 15.35 -22.71 -2.29
C THR A 553 14.21 -21.71 -2.45
N LYS A 554 12.95 -22.13 -2.26
CA LYS A 554 11.75 -21.29 -2.43
C LYS A 554 11.01 -21.07 -1.11
N VAL A 555 10.33 -19.93 -1.02
CA VAL A 555 9.39 -19.62 0.07
C VAL A 555 8.11 -20.45 -0.12
N SER A 556 7.58 -21.03 0.96
CA SER A 556 6.47 -21.99 0.90
C SER A 556 5.46 -21.79 2.03
N THR A 557 4.17 -21.80 1.70
CA THR A 557 3.04 -21.63 2.65
C THR A 557 2.77 -22.86 3.52
N LYS A 558 3.36 -24.02 3.17
CA LYS A 558 3.06 -25.32 3.80
C LYS A 558 3.24 -25.32 5.31
N ALA A 559 4.29 -24.68 5.80
CA ALA A 559 4.58 -24.62 7.24
C ALA A 559 3.54 -23.80 8.01
N LEU A 560 3.10 -22.67 7.43
CA LEU A 560 2.04 -21.84 7.98
C LEU A 560 0.71 -22.59 8.00
N MET A 561 0.34 -23.25 6.90
CA MET A 561 -0.88 -24.08 6.83
C MET A 561 -0.85 -25.23 7.83
N THR A 562 0.32 -25.85 8.04
CA THR A 562 0.50 -26.92 9.04
C THR A 562 0.35 -26.40 10.47
N TYR A 563 0.87 -25.21 10.77
CA TYR A 563 0.74 -24.56 12.07
C TYR A 563 -0.73 -24.33 12.45
N PHE A 564 -1.52 -23.80 11.50
CA PHE A 564 -2.94 -23.48 11.73
C PHE A 564 -3.91 -24.61 11.42
N LYS A 565 -3.44 -25.81 11.09
CA LYS A 565 -4.30 -26.94 10.73
C LYS A 565 -5.39 -27.26 11.77
N PRO A 566 -5.13 -27.26 13.10
CA PRO A 566 -6.18 -27.52 14.08
C PRO A 566 -7.29 -26.46 14.06
N LEU A 567 -6.91 -25.18 13.99
CA LEU A 567 -7.86 -24.07 13.89
C LEU A 567 -8.63 -24.10 12.56
N LEU A 568 -7.97 -24.42 11.45
CA LEU A 568 -8.59 -24.51 10.14
C LEU A 568 -9.71 -25.56 10.13
N ASN A 569 -9.45 -26.75 10.69
CA ASN A 569 -10.46 -27.80 10.79
C ASN A 569 -11.66 -27.36 11.63
N TRP A 570 -11.40 -26.64 12.73
CA TRP A 570 -12.44 -26.10 13.59
C TRP A 570 -13.27 -25.02 12.88
N LEU A 571 -12.63 -24.04 12.24
CA LEU A 571 -13.29 -22.97 11.46
C LEU A 571 -14.16 -23.52 10.33
N VAL A 572 -13.72 -24.57 9.64
CA VAL A 572 -14.53 -25.23 8.60
C VAL A 572 -15.80 -25.82 9.20
N THR A 573 -15.66 -26.53 10.32
CA THR A 573 -16.80 -27.17 10.99
C THR A 573 -17.80 -26.12 11.48
N GLU A 574 -17.31 -25.07 12.14
CA GLU A 574 -18.13 -23.99 12.68
C GLU A 574 -18.85 -23.20 11.56
N ASN A 575 -18.13 -22.78 10.52
CA ASN A 575 -18.72 -22.02 9.42
C ASN A 575 -19.79 -22.83 8.66
N VAL A 576 -19.60 -24.15 8.51
CA VAL A 576 -20.61 -25.02 7.91
C VAL A 576 -21.83 -25.19 8.81
N GLN A 577 -21.63 -25.32 10.12
CA GLN A 577 -22.73 -25.44 11.09
C GLN A 577 -23.61 -24.18 11.14
N GLN A 578 -22.99 -23.00 11.04
CA GLN A 578 -23.71 -21.72 11.05
C GLN A 578 -24.21 -21.29 9.66
N GLY A 579 -23.86 -22.01 8.58
CA GLY A 579 -24.28 -21.69 7.23
C GLY A 579 -23.62 -20.42 6.66
N GLU A 580 -22.38 -20.15 7.05
CA GLU A 580 -21.66 -18.94 6.66
C GLU A 580 -21.27 -18.94 5.18
N ILE A 581 -21.41 -17.78 4.54
CA ILE A 581 -20.97 -17.56 3.17
C ILE A 581 -19.51 -17.11 3.21
N LEU A 582 -18.61 -17.82 2.52
CA LEU A 582 -17.21 -17.41 2.44
C LEU A 582 -17.06 -16.21 1.50
N GLY A 583 -16.28 -15.22 1.92
CA GLY A 583 -16.07 -13.99 1.16
C GLY A 583 -17.29 -13.05 1.20
N TRP A 584 -17.19 -11.92 0.51
CA TRP A 584 -18.19 -10.86 0.50
C TRP A 584 -18.77 -10.76 -0.92
N PRO A 585 -19.83 -11.52 -1.23
CA PRO A 585 -20.45 -11.49 -2.55
C PRO A 585 -21.10 -10.13 -2.84
N ASP A 586 -21.55 -9.44 -1.80
CA ASP A 586 -21.94 -8.04 -1.89
C ASP A 586 -20.69 -7.15 -1.75
N PHE A 587 -20.35 -6.48 -2.84
CA PHE A 587 -19.25 -5.53 -2.89
C PHE A 587 -19.70 -4.10 -2.57
N SER A 588 -20.99 -3.89 -2.26
CA SER A 588 -21.48 -2.59 -1.85
C SER A 588 -21.08 -2.30 -0.40
N CYS A 589 -20.52 -1.12 -0.17
CA CYS A 589 -20.30 -0.63 1.18
C CYS A 589 -21.57 0.07 1.63
N THR A 590 -22.23 -0.46 2.66
CA THR A 590 -23.31 0.25 3.33
C THR A 590 -22.71 1.34 4.20
N PHE A 591 -23.25 2.54 4.06
CA PHE A 591 -22.94 3.66 4.94
C PHE A 591 -24.21 3.93 5.73
N ALA A 592 -24.09 4.03 7.07
CA ALA A 592 -25.21 4.52 7.88
C ALA A 592 -25.67 5.85 7.27
N GLU A 593 -26.92 5.91 6.81
CA GLU A 593 -27.47 7.01 6.05
C GLU A 593 -27.18 8.34 6.77
N LYS A 594 -26.18 9.06 6.25
CA LYS A 594 -26.20 10.51 6.38
C LYS A 594 -27.18 10.92 5.29
N ASP A 595 -28.39 11.27 5.72
CA ASP A 595 -29.44 11.93 4.92
C ASP A 595 -28.76 12.97 4.03
N THR A 596 -28.41 12.57 2.81
CA THR A 596 -27.76 13.41 1.81
C THR A 596 -28.72 13.42 0.65
N ASP A 597 -29.79 14.17 0.89
CA ASP A 597 -30.94 14.45 0.04
C ASP A 597 -30.59 15.18 -1.27
N LYS A 598 -29.37 15.02 -1.80
CA LYS A 598 -28.86 15.77 -2.94
C LYS A 598 -28.22 14.84 -3.95
N VAL A 599 -28.87 14.77 -5.11
CA VAL A 599 -28.38 14.06 -6.29
C VAL A 599 -27.91 15.10 -7.31
N THR A 600 -26.82 14.84 -8.01
CA THR A 600 -26.28 15.75 -9.02
C THR A 600 -27.04 15.57 -10.35
N PHE A 601 -27.76 16.60 -10.79
CA PHE A 601 -28.44 16.63 -12.09
C PHE A 601 -27.96 17.84 -12.90
N MET A 602 -27.38 17.58 -14.09
CA MET A 602 -26.79 18.62 -14.96
C MET A 602 -25.86 19.62 -14.24
N SER A 603 -24.96 19.10 -13.40
CA SER A 603 -23.99 19.91 -12.63
C SER A 603 -24.62 20.86 -11.59
N LEU A 604 -25.89 20.67 -11.23
CA LEU A 604 -26.57 21.31 -10.12
C LEU A 604 -26.89 20.27 -9.04
N GLU A 605 -26.70 20.63 -7.78
CA GLU A 605 -27.13 19.80 -6.64
C GLU A 605 -28.63 20.04 -6.40
N LEU A 606 -29.47 19.03 -6.69
CA LEU A 606 -30.92 19.12 -6.60
C LEU A 606 -31.47 17.94 -5.79
N GLY A 607 -32.65 18.12 -5.19
CA GLY A 607 -33.34 17.05 -4.46
C GLY A 607 -33.79 15.89 -5.38
N PRO A 608 -33.99 14.68 -4.85
CA PRO A 608 -34.42 13.52 -5.63
C PRO A 608 -35.75 13.73 -6.37
N ASP A 609 -36.70 14.46 -5.78
CA ASP A 609 -37.98 14.77 -6.41
C ASP A 609 -37.87 15.79 -7.56
N GLN A 610 -36.97 16.77 -7.42
CA GLN A 610 -36.71 17.75 -8.48
C GLN A 610 -35.99 17.11 -9.67
N THR A 611 -35.15 16.09 -9.42
CA THR A 611 -34.46 15.33 -10.47
C THR A 611 -35.42 14.47 -11.29
N LYS A 612 -36.35 13.78 -10.62
CA LYS A 612 -37.44 13.03 -11.30
C LYS A 612 -38.31 13.97 -12.13
N PHE A 613 -38.68 15.12 -11.57
CA PHE A 613 -39.45 16.14 -12.30
C PHE A 613 -38.70 16.62 -13.55
N GLY A 614 -37.40 16.94 -13.44
CA GLY A 614 -36.57 17.35 -14.57
C GLY A 614 -36.49 16.29 -15.68
N GLN A 615 -36.39 15.01 -15.32
CA GLN A 615 -36.42 13.90 -16.28
C GLN A 615 -37.76 13.78 -17.02
N TRP A 616 -38.88 13.91 -16.30
CA TRP A 616 -40.21 13.90 -16.91
C TRP A 616 -40.46 15.11 -17.82
N VAL A 617 -39.95 16.28 -17.46
CA VAL A 617 -40.02 17.48 -18.31
C VAL A 617 -39.24 17.30 -19.60
N LEU A 618 -38.02 16.77 -19.55
CA LEU A 618 -37.22 16.46 -20.74
C LEU A 618 -37.87 15.40 -21.64
N LEU A 619 -38.50 14.38 -21.05
CA LEU A 619 -39.25 13.36 -21.78
C LEU A 619 -40.51 13.98 -22.45
N ALA A 620 -41.23 14.83 -21.75
CA ALA A 620 -42.41 15.50 -22.29
C ALA A 620 -42.04 16.45 -23.44
N ILE A 621 -40.96 17.23 -23.31
CA ILE A 621 -40.47 18.11 -24.38
C ILE A 621 -40.06 17.30 -25.61
N SER A 622 -39.36 16.17 -25.44
CA SER A 622 -38.96 15.33 -26.58
C SER A 622 -40.16 14.67 -27.27
N LEU A 623 -41.19 14.24 -26.53
CA LEU A 623 -42.43 13.72 -27.07
C LEU A 623 -43.21 14.78 -27.87
N VAL A 624 -43.32 16.00 -27.34
CA VAL A 624 -43.99 17.12 -28.02
C VAL A 624 -43.26 17.47 -29.32
N MET A 625 -41.93 17.56 -29.29
CA MET A 625 -41.13 17.83 -30.49
C MET A 625 -41.28 16.73 -31.54
N PHE A 626 -41.37 15.46 -31.13
CA PHE A 626 -41.62 14.34 -32.03
C PHE A 626 -43.01 14.40 -32.68
N LEU A 627 -44.05 14.74 -31.91
CA LEU A 627 -45.41 14.92 -32.43
C LEU A 627 -45.49 16.08 -33.43
N VAL A 628 -44.83 17.20 -33.15
CA VAL A 628 -44.75 18.35 -34.07
C VAL A 628 -44.04 17.94 -35.38
N ALA A 629 -42.94 17.18 -35.30
CA ALA A 629 -42.25 16.66 -36.47
C ALA A 629 -43.14 15.71 -37.30
N LEU A 630 -43.89 14.82 -36.65
CA LEU A 630 -44.85 13.92 -37.33
C LEU A 630 -45.99 14.68 -38.01
N LEU A 631 -46.53 15.72 -37.38
CA LEU A 631 -47.57 16.57 -37.96
C LEU A 631 -47.04 17.34 -39.18
N LEU A 632 -45.82 17.89 -39.08
CA LEU A 632 -45.16 18.56 -40.20
C LEU A 632 -44.89 17.58 -41.35
N ALA A 633 -44.43 16.37 -41.06
CA ALA A 633 -44.20 15.32 -42.06
C ALA A 633 -45.50 14.88 -42.75
N ARG A 634 -46.58 14.65 -41.99
CA ARG A 634 -47.90 14.33 -42.58
C ARG A 634 -48.44 15.47 -43.45
N ARG A 635 -48.26 16.71 -43.02
CA ARG A 635 -48.71 17.88 -43.79
C ARG A 635 -47.90 18.06 -45.07
N LEU A 636 -46.59 17.85 -45.03
CA LEU A 636 -45.71 17.83 -46.21
C LEU A 636 -46.12 16.73 -47.19
N TYR A 637 -46.34 15.51 -46.70
CA TYR A 637 -46.81 14.40 -47.53
C TYR A 637 -48.16 14.68 -48.19
N SER A 638 -49.11 15.29 -47.45
CA SER A 638 -50.39 15.72 -48.01
C SER A 638 -50.25 16.79 -49.09
N LEU A 639 -49.32 17.74 -48.92
CA LEU A 639 -49.10 18.82 -49.89
C LEU A 639 -48.43 18.30 -51.16
N GLU A 640 -47.47 17.39 -51.03
CA GLU A 640 -46.78 16.73 -52.15
C GLU A 640 -47.72 15.80 -52.93
N LYS A 641 -48.60 15.08 -52.24
CA LYS A 641 -49.67 14.30 -52.90
C LYS A 641 -50.67 15.20 -53.65
N ARG A 642 -51.00 16.38 -53.11
CA ARG A 642 -51.86 17.36 -53.79
C ARG A 642 -51.19 17.99 -55.00
N SER A 643 -49.88 18.30 -54.94
CA SER A 643 -49.16 18.81 -56.10
C SER A 643 -49.06 17.77 -57.22
N LEU A 644 -48.78 16.50 -56.89
CA LEU A 644 -48.79 15.41 -57.89
C LEU A 644 -50.17 15.24 -58.54
N SER A 645 -51.27 15.35 -57.79
CA SER A 645 -52.62 15.28 -58.36
C SER A 645 -52.97 16.48 -59.25
N GLN A 646 -52.41 17.66 -58.98
CA GLN A 646 -52.58 18.85 -59.84
C GLN A 646 -51.78 18.72 -61.15
N ASP A 647 -50.56 18.17 -61.10
CA ASP A 647 -49.77 17.91 -62.31
C ASP A 647 -50.39 16.81 -63.19
N THR A 648 -51.10 15.85 -62.60
CA THR A 648 -51.81 14.80 -63.37
C THR A 648 -53.06 15.34 -64.08
N ASN A 649 -53.79 16.29 -63.47
CA ASN A 649 -54.95 16.94 -64.09
C ASN A 649 -54.58 18.00 -65.15
N ALA A 650 -53.37 18.57 -65.10
CA ALA A 650 -52.88 19.53 -66.09
C ALA A 650 -52.37 18.86 -67.39
N GLN A 651 -52.20 17.54 -67.41
CA GLN A 651 -51.74 16.77 -68.57
C GLN A 651 -52.87 16.18 -69.43
N ASP A 652 -54.13 16.26 -68.98
CA ASP A 652 -55.29 15.59 -69.61
C ASP A 652 -56.35 16.53 -70.23
N THR A 653 -56.04 17.83 -70.39
CA THR A 653 -56.93 18.78 -71.09
C THR A 653 -56.18 19.64 -72.11
N GLY A 654 -55.90 19.04 -73.27
CA GLY A 654 -55.60 19.78 -74.49
C GLY A 654 -56.86 20.08 -75.30
N SER A 655 -57.41 21.30 -75.22
CA SER A 655 -57.84 22.13 -76.37
C SER A 655 -58.77 23.30 -75.99
N ARG A 656 -58.39 24.47 -76.50
CA ARG A 656 -59.15 25.69 -76.87
C ARG A 656 -59.80 26.62 -75.83
N ASP A 657 -59.36 27.87 -76.01
CA ASP A 657 -60.03 29.16 -75.89
C ASP A 657 -60.11 29.90 -74.54
N SER A 658 -59.82 31.19 -74.68
CA SER A 658 -59.47 32.20 -73.69
C SER A 658 -60.67 32.94 -73.12
N SER A 659 -60.79 33.00 -71.79
CA SER A 659 -61.05 34.24 -71.00
C SER A 659 -61.34 33.94 -69.52
N ALA A 660 -60.76 34.78 -68.65
CA ALA A 660 -60.95 34.93 -67.19
C ALA A 660 -60.11 34.06 -66.22
N PRO A 661 -59.67 34.61 -65.07
CA PRO A 661 -58.52 34.13 -64.32
C PRO A 661 -58.90 33.37 -63.04
N GLU A 662 -58.34 32.19 -62.80
CA GLU A 662 -58.45 31.53 -61.49
C GLU A 662 -57.08 31.29 -60.83
N THR A 663 -56.75 32.27 -59.98
CA THR A 663 -56.03 32.20 -58.71
C THR A 663 -55.24 30.91 -58.39
N GLN A 664 -53.90 31.02 -58.42
CA GLN A 664 -53.00 30.07 -57.76
C GLN A 664 -53.33 29.95 -56.26
N PRO A 665 -53.37 28.74 -55.67
CA PRO A 665 -53.64 28.57 -54.25
C PRO A 665 -52.47 29.11 -53.43
N LYS A 666 -52.67 30.25 -52.75
CA LYS A 666 -51.71 30.78 -51.76
C LYS A 666 -51.70 29.85 -50.53
N ALA A 667 -50.55 29.28 -50.21
CA ALA A 667 -50.37 28.49 -49.00
C ALA A 667 -49.81 29.36 -47.86
N TYR A 668 -50.19 29.06 -46.62
CA TYR A 668 -49.78 29.84 -45.45
C TYR A 668 -48.68 29.13 -44.65
N PHE A 669 -47.60 29.84 -44.31
CA PHE A 669 -46.58 29.41 -43.35
C PHE A 669 -46.55 30.39 -42.18
N LEU A 670 -46.81 29.90 -40.96
CA LEU A 670 -46.89 30.73 -39.74
C LEU A 670 -47.78 31.98 -39.91
N GLY A 671 -48.94 31.82 -40.56
CA GLY A 671 -49.91 32.91 -40.78
C GLY A 671 -49.62 33.84 -41.96
N ILE A 672 -48.50 33.68 -42.67
CA ILE A 672 -48.14 34.51 -43.82
C ILE A 672 -48.44 33.77 -45.13
N ALA A 673 -49.22 34.40 -46.01
CA ALA A 673 -49.52 33.89 -47.35
C ALA A 673 -48.27 33.97 -48.24
N MET A 674 -47.84 32.83 -48.80
CA MET A 674 -46.68 32.74 -49.69
C MET A 674 -46.92 31.74 -50.83
N GLU A 675 -46.05 31.80 -51.82
CA GLU A 675 -46.01 30.86 -52.95
C GLU A 675 -45.75 29.42 -52.44
N THR A 676 -46.51 28.46 -52.95
CA THR A 676 -46.56 27.06 -52.46
C THR A 676 -45.19 26.38 -52.41
N ARG A 677 -44.32 26.64 -53.40
CA ARG A 677 -42.95 26.11 -53.44
C ARG A 677 -42.06 26.65 -52.32
N LEU A 678 -42.22 27.93 -51.96
CA LEU A 678 -41.45 28.55 -50.89
C LEU A 678 -41.91 28.07 -49.50
N VAL A 679 -43.22 27.83 -49.35
CA VAL A 679 -43.82 27.25 -48.14
C VAL A 679 -43.31 25.83 -47.90
N ALA A 680 -43.25 24.99 -48.93
CA ALA A 680 -42.69 23.64 -48.82
C ALA A 680 -41.21 23.67 -48.40
N LYS A 681 -40.38 24.54 -49.00
CA LYS A 681 -38.96 24.68 -48.65
C LYS A 681 -38.76 25.12 -47.20
N ARG A 682 -39.57 26.05 -46.69
CA ARG A 682 -39.50 26.49 -45.27
C ARG A 682 -39.96 25.41 -44.30
N HIS A 683 -40.97 24.62 -44.65
CA HIS A 683 -41.39 23.48 -43.84
C HIS A 683 -40.32 22.36 -43.79
N TRP A 684 -39.60 22.12 -44.89
CA TRP A 684 -38.46 21.18 -44.90
C TRP A 684 -37.30 21.65 -44.00
N ILE A 685 -37.01 22.95 -44.00
CA ILE A 685 -36.00 23.53 -43.10
C ILE A 685 -36.44 23.39 -41.63
N LEU A 686 -37.72 23.66 -41.33
CA LEU A 686 -38.27 23.53 -39.98
C LEU A 686 -38.25 22.07 -39.51
N LEU A 687 -38.60 21.12 -40.39
CA LEU A 687 -38.54 19.68 -40.13
C LEU A 687 -37.10 19.24 -39.84
N GLY A 688 -36.12 19.72 -40.62
CA GLY A 688 -34.71 19.45 -40.40
C GLY A 688 -34.22 19.95 -39.05
N LEU A 689 -34.59 21.18 -38.66
CA LEU A 689 -34.28 21.75 -37.34
C LEU A 689 -34.91 20.94 -36.20
N CYS A 690 -36.19 20.54 -36.33
CA CYS A 690 -36.85 19.69 -35.34
C CYS A 690 -36.15 18.33 -35.20
N LEU A 691 -35.76 17.70 -36.30
CA LEU A 691 -35.04 16.42 -36.28
C LEU A 691 -33.69 16.52 -35.56
N ILE A 692 -32.91 17.57 -35.84
CA ILE A 692 -31.63 17.81 -35.16
C ILE A 692 -31.84 18.00 -33.65
N LEU A 693 -32.84 18.78 -33.25
CA LEU A 693 -33.17 18.98 -31.83
C LEU A 693 -33.63 17.68 -31.16
N THR A 694 -34.43 16.85 -31.84
CA THR A 694 -34.83 15.55 -31.31
C THR A 694 -33.64 14.62 -31.13
N LEU A 695 -32.71 14.55 -32.10
CA LEU A 695 -31.49 13.75 -31.99
C LEU A 695 -30.59 14.23 -30.84
N TYR A 696 -30.48 15.55 -30.64
CA TYR A 696 -29.74 16.09 -29.51
C TYR A 696 -30.38 15.74 -28.17
N SER A 697 -31.72 15.84 -28.06
CA SER A 697 -32.46 15.45 -26.85
C SER A 697 -32.29 13.96 -26.54
N ILE A 698 -32.39 13.07 -27.54
CA ILE A 698 -32.20 11.63 -27.38
C ILE A 698 -30.75 11.31 -26.96
N SER A 699 -29.75 11.96 -27.57
CA SER A 699 -28.35 11.81 -27.19
C SER A 699 -28.12 12.24 -25.73
N LEU A 700 -28.75 13.33 -25.30
CA LEU A 700 -28.69 13.80 -23.91
C LEU A 700 -29.35 12.78 -22.96
N THR A 701 -30.53 12.24 -23.31
CA THR A 701 -31.22 11.21 -22.54
C THR A 701 -30.38 9.94 -22.42
N ILE A 702 -29.78 9.46 -23.52
CA ILE A 702 -28.88 8.29 -23.51
C ILE A 702 -27.68 8.56 -22.62
N ARG A 703 -27.09 9.77 -22.67
CA ARG A 703 -25.95 10.13 -21.83
C ARG A 703 -26.30 10.12 -20.33
N VAL A 704 -27.49 10.61 -19.97
CA VAL A 704 -28.01 10.58 -18.59
C VAL A 704 -28.23 9.14 -18.12
N PHE A 705 -28.85 8.27 -18.93
CA PHE A 705 -29.08 6.87 -18.58
C PHE A 705 -27.78 6.04 -18.54
N THR A 706 -26.82 6.31 -19.43
CA THR A 706 -25.54 5.58 -19.47
C THR A 706 -24.57 6.02 -18.37
N GLN A 707 -24.63 7.25 -17.88
CA GLN A 707 -23.91 7.67 -16.68
C GLN A 707 -24.41 6.95 -15.42
N HIS A 708 -25.70 6.62 -15.34
CA HIS A 708 -26.27 5.86 -14.22
C HIS A 708 -25.88 4.38 -14.20
N TYR A 709 -25.37 3.82 -15.31
CA TYR A 709 -25.08 2.38 -15.46
C TYR A 709 -23.64 2.03 -15.86
N ARG A 710 -22.69 2.96 -15.76
CA ARG A 710 -21.27 2.65 -16.06
C ARG A 710 -20.66 1.78 -14.96
N LYS A 711 -20.76 0.47 -15.14
CA LYS A 711 -19.90 -0.52 -14.49
C LYS A 711 -18.44 -0.31 -14.95
N PRO A 712 -17.45 -0.28 -14.04
CA PRO A 712 -16.04 -0.08 -14.38
C PRO A 712 -15.46 -1.15 -15.35
N PRO A 713 -14.36 -0.84 -16.05
CA PRO A 713 -13.82 -1.63 -17.17
C PRO A 713 -13.43 -3.08 -16.84
N TRP A 714 -13.28 -3.42 -15.57
CA TRP A 714 -12.93 -4.75 -15.07
C TRP A 714 -14.16 -5.69 -14.89
N MET A 715 -15.37 -5.19 -15.15
CA MET A 715 -16.60 -6.00 -15.24
C MET A 715 -16.86 -6.60 -16.63
N ARG A 716 -15.83 -6.74 -17.49
CA ARG A 716 -15.92 -7.63 -18.65
C ARG A 716 -15.76 -9.07 -18.16
N ALA A 717 -16.89 -9.76 -18.11
CA ALA A 717 -17.03 -11.14 -17.70
C ALA A 717 -16.30 -12.07 -18.68
N GLU A 718 -15.06 -12.47 -18.37
CA GLU A 718 -14.41 -13.63 -19.00
C GLU A 718 -13.60 -14.51 -18.00
N TRP A 719 -13.56 -14.20 -16.70
CA TRP A 719 -12.59 -14.85 -15.78
C TRP A 719 -13.18 -15.57 -14.57
N TRP A 720 -14.46 -15.97 -14.64
CA TRP A 720 -15.07 -16.82 -13.61
C TRP A 720 -15.87 -17.96 -14.26
N SER A 721 -15.16 -18.96 -14.76
CA SER A 721 -15.71 -20.31 -14.94
C SER A 721 -14.69 -21.32 -14.40
N TRP A 722 -14.87 -21.76 -13.16
CA TRP A 722 -14.25 -22.99 -12.68
C TRP A 722 -15.28 -23.71 -11.82
N ASP A 723 -15.75 -24.84 -12.38
CA ASP A 723 -16.40 -25.94 -11.67
C ASP A 723 -15.52 -26.51 -10.56
#